data_AF-A0AAV7FYW0-F1
#
_entry.id   AF-A0AAV7FYW0-F1
#
_cell.length_a   1.000
_cell.length_b   1.000
_cell.length_c   1.000
_cell.angle_alpha   90.00
_cell.angle_beta   90.00
_cell.angle_gamma   90.00
#
_symmetry.space_group_name_H-M   'P 1'
#
loop_
_entity.id
_entity.type
_entity.pdbx_description
1 polymer ?
#
loop_
_entity_poly.entity_id
_entity_poly.type
_entity_poly.pdbx_seq_one_letter_code
_entity_poly.pdbx_strand_id
1 'polypeptide(L)'
;MASISNSSLFLALSLLSLLACSAQAQLSSNFYAKTCPNLQSIVSSAMAQAVAKEPRMAASILRLFFHDCFVNGCDGSILLDDTATLTGEKNAFPNKNSARGFEVIDAIKSSVEASCNATVSCADILALASRDGVVKLGGPTWTVALGRRDATTASQSTANSDLPGPSSTLSTLISKFSAKGLNARDMTALSGAHTIGQAQCQFFRSRIYNDNNINPSFATLRQGNCPQTSGGDSNLSPLDVQSPNKFGAEYYQNLLGSRGLLHSDQELFNNGTQDALVRQYSQNRNLFFSDFATAMIKMGAITPLTGTNGEIPMASMSNASLFLVLSLLSLLSFSAKAQLSANFYAKTCPNLEAIVRSAMAQAVSKEPRMAASILRLFFHDCFVNGCDGSILLDDTTTFTGEKNAFPNKKSARGFEVIDAIKSSVEASCNATVSCADILALASRDGVVKLGGPKWTVALGRRDATSASQSTANNDLPAPSSTLSTLITKFAAKGLSARDMTALSGAHTIGQAQCQFFRSRIYNDNNTNPSFATLRQGNCPRSGGDSNLSPLDVHSPNRFGSEYYKNLLGSQGLLHSDQELFNNGTQDGLVRQYSQNRDLFFSDFAAAMIKMGSISPLTGSNGEIRLNCRKPAMAFISHTCSFLALFLLLLLVCSADAQLSPNFYAATCPNLQSIVRSAMAKAVNKEPRMAASILRLFFHDCFVNGCDGSVLLDDTATFTGEKNAFPNQNSARGFEVIDAIKASVEASCKATVSCADILALASRDGVVKLGGPKWTVALGRRDATTASQSTANSDLPGPSSTLSTLISKFAAKGLNARDMTALSGAHTIGQTQCQFFRSRIYNDNNINPSFATLRQGNCPQTSGGDINLAPLDVQSPNKFGAEYYQNLLGSRGLLHSDQELFNNGTQDALVRQYSKNKNLFFSDFATAMVKMGAITPLTGNNGEIRLNCRKVNS
;
A
#
# COMPACT_ATOMS: atom_id res chain seq x y z
N MET A 1 -23.85 10.42 67.95
CA MET A 1 -22.76 9.90 67.09
C MET A 1 -23.40 9.27 65.86
N ALA A 2 -23.52 10.01 64.77
CA ALA A 2 -24.19 9.56 63.56
C ALA A 2 -23.15 8.96 62.61
N SER A 3 -23.26 7.65 62.34
CA SER A 3 -22.39 6.95 61.38
C SER A 3 -22.84 7.28 59.96
N ILE A 4 -21.99 7.96 59.21
CA ILE A 4 -22.16 8.15 57.76
C ILE A 4 -21.88 6.80 57.10
N SER A 5 -22.88 6.22 56.44
CA SER A 5 -22.76 4.94 55.74
C SER A 5 -21.85 5.04 54.52
N ASN A 6 -21.10 3.97 54.23
CA ASN A 6 -20.18 3.84 53.08
C ASN A 6 -20.80 4.20 51.72
N SER A 7 -22.13 4.12 51.58
CA SER A 7 -22.86 4.51 50.38
C SER A 7 -22.77 6.02 50.07
N SER A 8 -22.69 6.87 51.09
CA SER A 8 -22.63 8.33 50.92
C SER A 8 -21.22 8.83 50.57
N LEU A 9 -20.19 8.09 50.99
CA LEU A 9 -18.80 8.34 50.60
C LEU A 9 -18.57 7.87 49.15
N PHE A 10 -19.16 6.73 48.76
CA PHE A 10 -19.14 6.25 47.38
C PHE A 10 -19.92 7.16 46.43
N LEU A 11 -21.07 7.74 46.85
CA LEU A 11 -21.82 8.69 46.02
C LEU A 11 -21.08 10.04 45.87
N ALA A 12 -20.37 10.50 46.91
CA ALA A 12 -19.55 11.71 46.85
C ALA A 12 -18.26 11.51 46.03
N LEU A 13 -17.60 10.35 46.11
CA LEU A 13 -16.45 10.02 45.25
C LEU A 13 -16.87 9.71 43.81
N SER A 14 -18.07 9.13 43.59
CA SER A 14 -18.58 8.88 42.24
C SER A 14 -19.07 10.16 41.55
N LEU A 15 -19.70 11.10 42.27
CA LEU A 15 -20.00 12.43 41.75
C LEU A 15 -18.75 13.30 41.49
N LEU A 16 -17.64 13.10 42.23
CA LEU A 16 -16.37 13.74 41.88
C LEU A 16 -15.70 13.09 40.65
N SER A 17 -15.93 11.80 40.40
CA SER A 17 -15.40 11.10 39.21
C SER A 17 -16.22 11.30 37.93
N LEU A 18 -17.47 11.77 38.05
CA LEU A 18 -18.37 12.09 36.94
C LEU A 18 -18.22 13.54 36.42
N LEU A 19 -17.23 14.28 36.91
CA LEU A 19 -16.86 15.62 36.43
C LEU A 19 -15.49 15.68 35.72
N ALA A 20 -14.85 14.54 35.46
CA ALA A 20 -13.72 14.49 34.54
C ALA A 20 -14.24 14.40 33.09
N CYS A 21 -14.59 15.59 32.60
CA CYS A 21 -14.90 15.93 31.22
C CYS A 21 -14.07 15.12 30.20
N SER A 22 -14.68 14.79 29.07
CA SER A 22 -14.00 14.37 27.84
C SER A 22 -12.74 15.20 27.59
N ALA A 23 -11.59 14.69 28.01
CA ALA A 23 -10.32 15.35 27.77
C ALA A 23 -9.79 14.82 26.44
N GLN A 24 -9.96 15.60 25.37
CA GLN A 24 -8.92 15.61 24.34
C GLN A 24 -7.58 15.72 25.08
N ALA A 25 -6.61 14.86 24.76
CA ALA A 25 -5.28 14.96 25.38
C ALA A 25 -4.67 16.31 25.00
N GLN A 26 -4.91 17.32 25.84
CA GLN A 26 -4.44 18.67 25.68
C GLN A 26 -2.96 18.70 26.03
N LEU A 27 -2.18 19.47 25.27
CA LEU A 27 -0.76 19.65 25.59
C LEU A 27 -0.62 20.13 27.05
N SER A 28 0.32 19.54 27.78
CA SER A 28 0.57 19.87 29.18
C SER A 28 2.06 19.99 29.45
N SER A 29 2.45 20.95 30.28
CA SER A 29 3.85 21.13 30.68
C SER A 29 4.40 19.98 31.51
N ASN A 30 3.52 19.15 32.09
CA ASN A 30 3.88 17.97 32.87
C ASN A 30 3.57 16.64 32.15
N PHE A 31 3.30 16.67 30.84
CA PHE A 31 2.86 15.49 30.08
C PHE A 31 3.80 14.28 30.28
N TYR A 32 5.10 14.51 30.28
CA TYR A 32 6.12 13.48 30.47
C TYR A 32 6.62 13.30 31.91
N ALA A 33 6.04 13.99 32.89
CA ALA A 33 6.57 14.01 34.26
C ALA A 33 6.62 12.62 34.92
N LYS A 34 5.74 11.69 34.51
CA LYS A 34 5.74 10.31 34.99
C LYS A 34 6.51 9.34 34.10
N THR A 35 6.41 9.53 32.78
CA THR A 35 6.90 8.56 31.79
C THR A 35 8.33 8.84 31.33
N CYS A 36 8.79 10.09 31.44
CA CYS A 36 10.17 10.51 31.20
C CYS A 36 10.55 11.67 32.14
N PRO A 37 10.67 11.43 33.46
CA PRO A 37 10.90 12.47 34.46
C PRO A 37 12.18 13.28 34.23
N ASN A 38 13.18 12.69 33.55
CA ASN A 38 14.46 13.32 33.23
C ASN A 38 14.46 14.08 31.90
N LEU A 39 13.34 14.16 31.17
CA LEU A 39 13.30 14.79 29.84
C LEU A 39 13.91 16.19 29.84
N GLN A 40 13.43 17.06 30.73
CA GLN A 40 13.87 18.47 30.74
C GLN A 40 15.35 18.60 31.10
N SER A 41 15.89 17.77 31.99
CA SER A 41 17.30 17.82 32.37
C SER A 41 18.21 17.31 31.26
N ILE A 42 17.78 16.27 30.52
CA ILE A 42 18.51 15.74 29.36
C ILE A 42 18.59 16.80 28.26
N VAL A 43 17.45 17.37 27.85
CA VAL A 43 17.38 18.39 26.79
C VAL A 43 18.21 19.62 27.19
N SER A 44 18.04 20.13 28.42
CA SER A 44 18.78 21.29 28.92
C SER A 44 20.29 21.06 28.96
N SER A 45 20.74 19.86 29.35
CA SER A 45 22.15 19.50 29.40
C SER A 45 22.76 19.41 28.01
N ALA A 46 22.07 18.76 27.08
CA ALA A 46 22.52 18.65 25.69
C ALA A 46 22.56 20.00 24.99
N MET A 47 21.55 20.86 25.20
CA MET A 47 21.58 22.23 24.69
C MET A 47 22.68 23.07 25.32
N ALA A 48 22.99 22.90 26.60
CA ALA A 48 24.13 23.57 27.22
C ALA A 48 25.45 23.19 26.52
N GLN A 49 25.65 21.91 26.22
CA GLN A 49 26.84 21.42 25.51
C GLN A 49 26.89 21.96 24.08
N ALA A 50 25.78 21.91 23.34
CA ALA A 50 25.70 22.39 21.97
C ALA A 50 25.99 23.90 21.87
N VAL A 51 25.43 24.70 22.77
CA VAL A 51 25.63 26.16 22.83
C VAL A 51 27.05 26.52 23.29
N ALA A 52 27.62 25.78 24.25
CA ALA A 52 28.99 25.98 24.67
C ALA A 52 30.00 25.68 23.54
N LYS A 53 29.71 24.67 22.72
CA LYS A 53 30.51 24.33 21.54
C LYS A 53 30.36 25.37 20.43
N GLU A 54 29.14 25.80 20.14
CA GLU A 54 28.86 26.82 19.15
C GLU A 54 27.62 27.64 19.53
N PRO A 55 27.77 28.91 19.98
CA PRO A 55 26.64 29.71 20.45
C PRO A 55 25.50 29.88 19.43
N ARG A 56 25.83 29.95 18.14
CA ARG A 56 24.86 30.04 17.02
C ARG A 56 23.93 28.84 16.92
N MET A 57 24.23 27.73 17.61
CA MET A 57 23.37 26.57 17.63
C MET A 57 22.02 26.89 18.28
N ALA A 58 21.97 27.74 19.32
CA ALA A 58 20.71 28.19 19.91
C ALA A 58 19.79 28.86 18.88
N ALA A 59 20.33 29.74 18.03
CA ALA A 59 19.58 30.39 16.96
C ALA A 59 19.14 29.40 15.88
N SER A 60 19.98 28.40 15.58
CA SER A 60 19.66 27.36 14.59
C SER A 60 18.48 26.49 15.06
N ILE A 61 18.50 26.05 16.32
CA ILE A 61 17.41 25.25 16.91
C ILE A 61 16.13 26.08 17.09
N LEU A 62 16.23 27.34 17.50
CA LEU A 62 15.08 28.24 17.57
C LEU A 62 14.44 28.44 16.18
N ARG A 63 15.27 28.57 15.14
CA ARG A 63 14.83 28.67 13.75
C ARG A 63 14.15 27.39 13.27
N LEU A 64 14.67 26.20 13.61
CA LEU A 64 14.01 24.94 13.26
C LEU A 64 12.58 24.90 13.81
N PHE A 65 12.38 25.28 15.07
CA PHE A 65 11.04 25.29 15.68
C PHE A 65 10.11 26.34 15.09
N PHE A 66 10.60 27.56 14.78
CA PHE A 66 9.79 28.54 14.06
C PHE A 66 9.34 28.02 12.70
N HIS A 67 10.28 27.45 11.94
CA HIS A 67 10.01 26.98 10.58
C HIS A 67 9.07 25.77 10.58
N ASP A 68 9.19 24.86 11.55
CA ASP A 68 8.25 23.75 11.78
C ASP A 68 6.82 24.27 11.99
N CYS A 69 6.65 25.10 13.01
CA CYS A 69 5.35 25.65 13.41
C CYS A 69 4.66 26.49 12.30
N PHE A 70 5.43 27.18 11.45
CA PHE A 70 4.88 28.06 10.42
C PHE A 70 4.45 27.33 9.13
N VAL A 71 4.75 26.06 8.96
CA VAL A 71 4.42 25.32 7.73
C VAL A 71 3.17 24.45 7.96
N ASN A 72 3.31 23.28 8.58
CA ASN A 72 2.22 22.32 8.79
C ASN A 72 1.72 22.24 10.25
N GLY A 73 2.34 22.99 11.16
CA GLY A 73 2.06 22.96 12.58
C GLY A 73 3.31 22.55 13.36
N CYS A 74 3.30 22.74 14.68
CA CYS A 74 4.42 22.36 15.53
C CYS A 74 4.43 20.85 15.74
N ASP A 75 4.82 20.08 14.74
CA ASP A 75 4.72 18.61 14.72
C ASP A 75 6.01 17.90 14.28
N GLY A 76 7.12 18.63 14.15
CA GLY A 76 8.43 18.07 13.83
C GLY A 76 8.61 17.70 12.35
N SER A 77 7.69 18.07 11.46
CA SER A 77 7.79 17.81 10.02
C SER A 77 9.07 18.36 9.39
N ILE A 78 9.65 19.44 9.91
CA ILE A 78 10.94 19.97 9.42
C ILE A 78 12.11 19.01 9.63
N LEU A 79 12.00 18.09 10.59
CA LEU A 79 13.05 17.14 10.94
C LEU A 79 13.08 15.95 9.98
N LEU A 80 12.01 15.72 9.21
CA LEU A 80 11.92 14.62 8.26
C LEU A 80 12.90 14.79 7.10
N ASP A 81 13.63 13.71 6.80
CA ASP A 81 14.44 13.62 5.60
C ASP A 81 13.59 13.30 4.38
N ASP A 82 14.05 13.74 3.21
CA ASP A 82 13.43 13.38 1.95
C ASP A 82 13.31 11.86 1.82
N THR A 83 12.11 11.41 1.48
CA THR A 83 11.88 10.03 1.05
C THR A 83 11.43 10.03 -0.40
N ALA A 84 11.32 8.86 -1.02
CA ALA A 84 10.90 8.77 -2.42
C ALA A 84 9.48 9.31 -2.68
N THR A 85 8.65 9.47 -1.64
CA THR A 85 7.26 9.98 -1.72
C THR A 85 7.08 11.30 -0.97
N LEU A 86 8.13 11.78 -0.28
CA LEU A 86 8.09 12.97 0.56
C LEU A 86 9.28 13.87 0.22
N THR A 87 9.03 15.06 -0.30
CA THR A 87 10.06 16.12 -0.34
C THR A 87 9.90 16.97 0.91
N GLY A 88 10.85 16.82 1.82
CA GLY A 88 10.87 17.45 3.13
C GLY A 88 11.12 18.95 3.05
N GLU A 89 10.78 19.62 4.14
CA GLU A 89 10.92 21.08 4.25
C GLU A 89 12.38 21.53 4.19
N LYS A 90 13.34 20.64 4.49
CA LYS A 90 14.78 20.92 4.42
C LYS A 90 15.22 21.40 3.03
N ASN A 91 14.49 21.01 1.98
CA ASN A 91 14.79 21.39 0.59
C ASN A 91 14.04 22.63 0.10
N ALA A 92 13.20 23.26 0.92
CA ALA A 92 12.53 24.51 0.57
C ALA A 92 13.56 25.65 0.46
N PHE A 93 13.31 26.63 -0.41
CA PHE A 93 14.22 27.78 -0.64
C PHE A 93 14.66 28.47 0.66
N PRO A 94 13.77 28.71 1.66
CA PRO A 94 14.20 29.28 2.93
C PRO A 94 15.13 28.35 3.74
N ASN A 95 15.03 27.03 3.59
CA ASN A 95 15.72 26.05 4.44
C ASN A 95 16.99 25.48 3.81
N LYS A 96 17.00 25.32 2.49
CA LYS A 96 18.03 24.63 1.75
C LYS A 96 19.39 25.30 1.97
N ASN A 97 20.36 24.54 2.48
CA ASN A 97 21.71 25.00 2.83
C ASN A 97 21.75 26.15 3.87
N SER A 98 20.69 26.31 4.67
CA SER A 98 20.57 27.34 5.71
C SER A 98 20.06 26.78 7.05
N ALA A 99 19.07 25.88 7.04
CA ALA A 99 18.62 25.17 8.23
C ALA A 99 19.67 24.15 8.69
N ARG A 100 19.96 24.12 10.00
CA ARG A 100 20.99 23.28 10.63
C ARG A 100 20.62 22.98 12.09
N GLY A 101 21.32 22.04 12.72
CA GLY A 101 21.06 21.62 14.09
C GLY A 101 20.21 20.36 14.21
N PHE A 102 19.90 19.70 13.08
CA PHE A 102 19.21 18.41 13.04
C PHE A 102 19.98 17.36 13.86
N GLU A 103 21.30 17.35 13.74
CA GLU A 103 22.19 16.44 14.46
C GLU A 103 22.15 16.62 15.98
N VAL A 104 21.85 17.84 16.45
CA VAL A 104 21.69 18.13 17.88
C VAL A 104 20.37 17.57 18.38
N ILE A 105 19.29 17.72 17.59
CA ILE A 105 17.98 17.12 17.91
C ILE A 105 18.09 15.59 17.91
N ASP A 106 18.79 14.98 16.96
CA ASP A 106 19.01 13.54 16.89
C ASP A 106 19.82 13.03 18.10
N ALA A 107 20.84 13.77 18.54
CA ALA A 107 21.62 13.43 19.72
C ALA A 107 20.80 13.56 21.02
N ILE A 108 19.96 14.60 21.13
CA ILE A 108 19.03 14.77 22.25
C ILE A 108 18.04 13.61 22.26
N LYS A 109 17.43 13.29 21.11
CA LYS A 109 16.52 12.16 20.95
C LYS A 109 17.21 10.89 21.40
N SER A 110 18.39 10.56 20.89
CA SER A 110 19.15 9.37 21.32
C SER A 110 19.36 9.30 22.84
N SER A 111 19.67 10.44 23.48
CA SER A 111 19.88 10.52 24.94
C SER A 111 18.57 10.36 25.73
N VAL A 112 17.48 10.96 25.23
CA VAL A 112 16.14 10.82 25.80
C VAL A 112 15.66 9.38 25.66
N GLU A 113 15.90 8.76 24.53
CA GLU A 113 15.53 7.37 24.24
C GLU A 113 16.26 6.38 25.15
N ALA A 114 17.55 6.61 25.41
CA ALA A 114 18.31 5.82 26.38
C ALA A 114 17.76 5.95 27.82
N SER A 115 17.12 7.07 28.16
CA SER A 115 16.53 7.28 29.49
C SER A 115 15.05 6.92 29.57
N CYS A 116 14.33 6.93 28.44
CA CYS A 116 12.86 7.01 28.43
C CYS A 116 12.18 6.12 27.38
N ASN A 117 12.91 5.20 26.73
CA ASN A 117 12.36 4.11 25.91
C ASN A 117 11.21 4.52 24.96
N ALA A 118 11.47 5.37 23.96
CA ALA A 118 10.51 5.76 22.92
C ALA A 118 9.25 6.48 23.37
N THR A 119 9.37 7.22 24.47
CA THR A 119 8.23 7.92 25.07
C THR A 119 8.03 9.34 24.52
N VAL A 120 9.08 10.02 24.05
CA VAL A 120 9.05 11.47 23.78
C VAL A 120 9.18 11.75 22.29
N SER A 121 8.30 12.59 21.73
CA SER A 121 8.35 12.97 20.31
C SER A 121 9.53 13.90 20.00
N CYS A 122 10.01 13.84 18.76
CA CYS A 122 10.99 14.79 18.23
C CYS A 122 10.45 16.23 18.21
N ALA A 123 9.15 16.42 17.99
CA ALA A 123 8.46 17.71 18.06
C ALA A 123 8.56 18.34 19.47
N ASP A 124 8.36 17.55 20.53
CA ASP A 124 8.51 18.05 21.90
C ASP A 124 9.96 18.28 22.30
N ILE A 125 10.88 17.45 21.80
CA ILE A 125 12.32 17.69 21.97
C ILE A 125 12.71 19.01 21.30
N LEU A 126 12.26 19.27 20.08
CA LEU A 126 12.54 20.49 19.34
C LEU A 126 12.01 21.72 20.11
N ALA A 127 10.76 21.67 20.60
CA ALA A 127 10.17 22.75 21.37
C ALA A 127 10.93 23.06 22.68
N LEU A 128 11.34 22.03 23.43
CA LEU A 128 12.16 22.18 24.64
C LEU A 128 13.56 22.71 24.31
N ALA A 129 14.19 22.19 23.26
CA ALA A 129 15.52 22.57 22.86
C ALA A 129 15.58 24.04 22.42
N SER A 130 14.55 24.55 21.73
CA SER A 130 14.44 25.95 21.36
C SER A 130 14.31 26.88 22.57
N ARG A 131 13.51 26.51 23.57
CA ARG A 131 13.44 27.26 24.85
C ARG A 131 14.79 27.30 25.54
N ASP A 132 15.40 26.14 25.72
CA ASP A 132 16.65 26.05 26.46
C ASP A 132 17.79 26.76 25.73
N GLY A 133 17.80 26.75 24.39
CA GLY A 133 18.72 27.55 23.58
C GLY A 133 18.63 29.06 23.86
N VAL A 134 17.41 29.61 23.90
CA VAL A 134 17.18 31.04 24.23
C VAL A 134 17.66 31.37 25.65
N VAL A 135 17.31 30.52 26.61
CA VAL A 135 17.72 30.70 28.02
C VAL A 135 19.24 30.66 28.17
N LYS A 136 19.94 29.76 27.48
CA LYS A 136 21.41 29.66 27.55
C LYS A 136 22.13 30.89 27.00
N LEU A 137 21.50 31.65 26.12
CA LEU A 137 22.02 32.92 25.62
C LEU A 137 21.51 34.15 26.39
N GLY A 138 20.86 33.95 27.54
CA GLY A 138 20.41 35.03 28.43
C GLY A 138 19.01 35.58 28.16
N GLY A 139 18.24 34.92 27.30
CA GLY A 139 16.86 35.28 26.98
C GLY A 139 15.85 34.78 28.01
N PRO A 140 14.55 35.07 27.78
CA PRO A 140 13.49 34.62 28.67
C PRO A 140 13.28 33.10 28.60
N THR A 141 12.72 32.54 29.66
CA THR A 141 12.13 31.19 29.64
C THR A 141 10.62 31.29 29.48
N TRP A 142 9.99 30.20 29.06
CA TRP A 142 8.53 30.07 29.01
C TRP A 142 8.13 28.62 29.27
N THR A 143 6.84 28.42 29.56
CA THR A 143 6.29 27.09 29.73
C THR A 143 6.12 26.45 28.35
N VAL A 144 6.76 25.30 28.13
CA VAL A 144 6.55 24.49 26.92
C VAL A 144 5.44 23.50 27.24
N ALA A 145 4.32 23.59 26.53
CA ALA A 145 3.28 22.57 26.59
C ALA A 145 3.76 21.34 25.80
N LEU A 146 3.72 20.15 26.39
CA LEU A 146 4.26 18.89 25.85
C LEU A 146 3.13 17.89 25.56
N GLY A 147 3.44 16.82 24.83
CA GLY A 147 2.48 15.82 24.35
C GLY A 147 2.20 15.92 22.85
N ARG A 148 3.10 16.57 22.09
CA ARG A 148 3.05 16.57 20.62
C ARG A 148 3.38 15.18 20.10
N ARG A 149 2.87 14.86 18.92
CA ARG A 149 3.23 13.70 18.12
C ARG A 149 4.03 14.14 16.90
N ASP A 150 4.90 13.26 16.43
CA ASP A 150 5.73 13.54 15.26
C ASP A 150 4.91 13.36 13.97
N ALA A 151 5.04 14.30 13.05
CA ALA A 151 4.48 14.21 11.72
C ALA A 151 5.11 13.06 10.94
N THR A 152 4.32 12.42 10.07
CA THR A 152 4.79 11.42 9.11
C THR A 152 4.92 11.99 7.69
N THR A 153 4.59 13.27 7.52
CA THR A 153 4.66 13.99 6.26
C THR A 153 5.22 15.40 6.47
N ALA A 154 5.74 16.01 5.41
CA ALA A 154 6.29 17.36 5.36
C ALA A 154 5.96 17.99 3.98
N SER A 155 6.08 19.31 3.85
CA SER A 155 5.71 19.99 2.60
C SER A 155 6.70 21.07 2.17
N GLN A 156 7.53 20.75 1.18
CA GLN A 156 8.44 21.72 0.56
C GLN A 156 7.69 22.92 -0.04
N SER A 157 6.54 22.71 -0.69
CA SER A 157 5.76 23.78 -1.32
C SER A 157 5.15 24.72 -0.29
N THR A 158 4.59 24.18 0.81
CA THR A 158 4.05 24.99 1.91
C THR A 158 5.17 25.78 2.59
N ALA A 159 6.36 25.19 2.77
CA ALA A 159 7.52 25.92 3.30
C ALA A 159 7.98 27.06 2.40
N ASN A 160 7.90 26.91 1.06
CA ASN A 160 8.20 27.99 0.12
C ASN A 160 7.16 29.12 0.16
N SER A 161 5.88 28.83 0.42
CA SER A 161 4.81 29.82 0.43
C SER A 161 4.65 30.54 1.76
N ASP A 162 4.73 29.82 2.88
CA ASP A 162 4.23 30.30 4.17
C ASP A 162 5.31 31.03 4.96
N LEU A 163 6.58 30.65 4.83
CA LEU A 163 7.68 31.29 5.55
C LEU A 163 7.89 32.75 5.10
N PRO A 164 8.07 33.70 6.02
CA PRO A 164 8.40 35.09 5.68
C PRO A 164 9.75 35.18 4.96
N GLY A 165 9.79 35.92 3.85
CA GLY A 165 11.03 36.17 3.09
C GLY A 165 11.82 37.38 3.60
N PRO A 166 13.13 37.47 3.32
CA PRO A 166 13.99 38.55 3.81
C PRO A 166 13.63 39.95 3.28
N SER A 167 12.90 40.01 2.16
CA SER A 167 12.40 41.24 1.52
C SER A 167 10.91 41.49 1.74
N SER A 168 10.28 40.82 2.71
CA SER A 168 8.84 41.01 2.98
C SER A 168 8.57 42.42 3.51
N THR A 169 7.49 43.04 3.04
CA THR A 169 6.97 44.31 3.57
C THR A 169 6.33 44.12 4.95
N LEU A 170 6.17 45.19 5.73
CA LEU A 170 5.47 45.12 7.02
C LEU A 170 4.06 44.52 6.91
N SER A 171 3.29 44.89 5.87
CA SER A 171 1.95 44.34 5.63
C SER A 171 1.96 42.85 5.34
N THR A 172 2.96 42.38 4.58
CA THR A 172 3.15 40.95 4.27
C THR A 172 3.49 40.16 5.53
N LEU A 173 4.37 40.71 6.39
CA LEU A 173 4.72 40.10 7.68
C LEU A 173 3.49 39.97 8.58
N ILE A 174 2.73 41.05 8.77
CA ILE A 174 1.51 41.04 9.59
C ILE A 174 0.51 40.01 9.06
N SER A 175 0.31 39.96 7.73
CA SER A 175 -0.61 39.01 7.11
C SER A 175 -0.20 37.55 7.34
N LYS A 176 1.08 37.21 7.11
CA LYS A 176 1.61 35.85 7.32
C LYS A 176 1.48 35.39 8.78
N PHE A 177 1.79 36.26 9.73
CA PHE A 177 1.66 35.93 11.16
C PHE A 177 0.19 35.82 11.59
N SER A 178 -0.68 36.72 11.10
CA SER A 178 -2.12 36.65 11.37
C SER A 178 -2.74 35.36 10.84
N ALA A 179 -2.26 34.85 9.70
CA ALA A 179 -2.71 33.57 9.15
C ALA A 179 -2.38 32.36 10.06
N LYS A 180 -1.39 32.51 10.96
CA LYS A 180 -1.03 31.53 11.99
C LYS A 180 -1.59 31.88 13.37
N GLY A 181 -2.53 32.84 13.45
CA GLY A 181 -3.16 33.27 14.71
C GLY A 181 -2.28 34.15 15.59
N LEU A 182 -1.18 34.69 15.07
CA LEU A 182 -0.27 35.58 15.79
C LEU A 182 -0.54 37.03 15.39
N ASN A 183 -0.68 37.93 16.37
CA ASN A 183 -0.94 39.33 16.08
C ASN A 183 0.36 40.10 15.77
N ALA A 184 0.25 41.37 15.37
CA ALA A 184 1.41 42.19 15.01
C ALA A 184 2.41 42.38 16.17
N ARG A 185 1.94 42.39 17.44
CA ARG A 185 2.82 42.45 18.61
C ARG A 185 3.59 41.15 18.80
N ASP A 186 2.95 40.00 18.59
CA ASP A 186 3.57 38.67 18.61
C ASP A 186 4.63 38.56 17.50
N MET A 187 4.32 39.04 16.29
CA MET A 187 5.26 39.12 15.18
C MET A 187 6.49 39.95 15.53
N THR A 188 6.29 41.20 15.99
CA THR A 188 7.39 42.10 16.35
C THR A 188 8.23 41.54 17.48
N ALA A 189 7.62 40.85 18.46
CA ALA A 189 8.34 40.16 19.52
C ALA A 189 9.17 39.00 18.95
N LEU A 190 8.57 38.08 18.17
CA LEU A 190 9.27 36.92 17.60
C LEU A 190 10.42 37.32 16.65
N SER A 191 10.31 38.43 15.92
CA SER A 191 11.43 39.00 15.15
C SER A 191 12.66 39.31 16.02
N GLY A 192 12.46 39.56 17.31
CA GLY A 192 13.54 39.72 18.28
C GLY A 192 14.47 38.49 18.39
N ALA A 193 14.04 37.29 17.95
CA ALA A 193 14.90 36.11 17.84
C ALA A 193 16.16 36.35 16.98
N HIS A 194 16.11 37.33 16.07
CA HIS A 194 17.25 37.72 15.25
C HIS A 194 18.43 38.29 16.07
N THR A 195 18.25 38.64 17.34
CA THR A 195 19.35 39.04 18.26
C THR A 195 20.51 38.03 18.32
N ILE A 196 20.25 36.74 18.12
CA ILE A 196 21.27 35.67 18.16
C ILE A 196 21.52 35.04 16.77
N GLY A 197 20.90 35.58 15.72
CA GLY A 197 20.92 35.01 14.38
C GLY A 197 21.98 35.62 13.45
N GLN A 198 22.28 34.91 12.38
CA GLN A 198 23.14 35.38 11.30
C GLN A 198 22.46 35.08 9.97
N ALA A 199 22.67 35.95 8.97
CA ALA A 199 22.19 35.77 7.62
C ALA A 199 23.34 35.61 6.64
N GLN A 200 23.12 34.82 5.58
CA GLN A 200 24.02 34.74 4.44
C GLN A 200 23.86 35.98 3.55
N CYS A 201 24.96 36.43 2.95
CA CYS A 201 25.03 37.60 2.07
C CYS A 201 23.93 37.63 1.00
N GLN A 202 23.61 36.48 0.39
CA GLN A 202 22.55 36.40 -0.61
C GLN A 202 21.17 36.93 -0.15
N PHE A 203 20.87 36.89 1.16
CA PHE A 203 19.58 37.33 1.69
C PHE A 203 19.53 38.82 2.05
N PHE A 204 20.67 39.50 2.18
CA PHE A 204 20.72 40.94 2.50
C PHE A 204 21.45 41.80 1.46
N ARG A 205 22.05 41.18 0.42
CA ARG A 205 22.80 41.89 -0.62
C ARG A 205 21.99 43.02 -1.25
N SER A 206 20.76 42.74 -1.66
CA SER A 206 19.91 43.77 -2.29
C SER A 206 19.77 44.99 -1.36
N ARG A 207 19.53 44.75 -0.07
CA ARG A 207 19.32 45.82 0.90
C ARG A 207 20.54 46.74 1.05
N ILE A 208 21.72 46.18 1.22
CA ILE A 208 22.93 46.98 1.48
C ILE A 208 23.41 47.80 0.28
N TYR A 209 22.86 47.56 -0.92
CA TYR A 209 23.17 48.31 -2.14
C TYR A 209 21.99 49.17 -2.65
N ASN A 210 20.74 48.82 -2.34
CA ASN A 210 19.57 49.40 -2.99
C ASN A 210 18.61 50.13 -2.02
N ASP A 211 18.61 49.80 -0.73
CA ASP A 211 17.66 50.41 0.22
C ASP A 211 18.16 51.78 0.69
N ASN A 212 17.28 52.78 0.65
CA ASN A 212 17.61 54.13 1.12
C ASN A 212 17.44 54.32 2.64
N ASN A 213 16.87 53.32 3.34
CA ASN A 213 16.60 53.36 4.78
C ASN A 213 17.66 52.60 5.61
N ILE A 214 18.90 52.56 5.14
CA ILE A 214 20.03 51.91 5.80
C ILE A 214 21.06 52.95 6.26
N ASN A 215 21.63 52.76 7.45
CA ASN A 215 22.74 53.57 7.92
C ASN A 215 23.94 53.41 6.97
N PRO A 216 24.49 54.50 6.40
CA PRO A 216 25.55 54.41 5.38
C PRO A 216 26.81 53.68 5.87
N SER A 217 27.26 53.96 7.09
CA SER A 217 28.45 53.32 7.66
C SER A 217 28.24 51.82 7.90
N PHE A 218 27.04 51.43 8.32
CA PHE A 218 26.67 50.02 8.47
C PHE A 218 26.60 49.31 7.11
N ALA A 219 26.03 49.96 6.09
CA ALA A 219 25.98 49.44 4.73
C ALA A 219 27.40 49.16 4.21
N THR A 220 28.30 50.16 4.29
CA THR A 220 29.71 50.03 3.89
C THR A 220 30.41 48.90 4.64
N LEU A 221 30.19 48.78 5.96
CA LEU A 221 30.75 47.68 6.75
C LEU A 221 30.30 46.31 6.24
N ARG A 222 29.02 46.15 5.85
CA ARG A 222 28.49 44.87 5.34
C ARG A 222 28.94 44.57 3.91
N GLN A 223 29.07 45.59 3.07
CA GLN A 223 29.55 45.47 1.69
C GLN A 223 30.96 44.87 1.62
N GLY A 224 31.83 45.16 2.60
CA GLY A 224 33.17 44.57 2.69
C GLY A 224 33.18 43.04 2.80
N ASN A 225 32.10 42.42 3.29
CA ASN A 225 31.95 40.97 3.41
C ASN A 225 30.87 40.41 2.45
N CYS A 226 30.29 41.25 1.58
CA CYS A 226 29.17 40.89 0.70
C CYS A 226 29.24 41.69 -0.62
N PRO A 227 30.01 41.22 -1.61
CA PRO A 227 30.22 41.93 -2.89
C PRO A 227 28.92 42.14 -3.69
N GLN A 228 28.90 43.21 -4.50
CA GLN A 228 27.71 43.66 -5.25
C GLN A 228 27.31 42.71 -6.38
N THR A 229 28.27 42.22 -7.17
CA THR A 229 27.99 41.59 -8.47
C THR A 229 28.11 40.07 -8.46
N SER A 230 29.07 39.50 -7.75
CA SER A 230 29.21 38.05 -7.60
C SER A 230 30.18 37.65 -6.48
N GLY A 231 29.98 36.45 -5.93
CA GLY A 231 30.83 35.89 -4.88
C GLY A 231 30.35 36.23 -3.45
N GLY A 232 30.82 35.43 -2.50
CA GLY A 232 30.52 35.62 -1.08
C GLY A 232 29.07 35.33 -0.66
N ASP A 233 28.25 34.68 -1.48
CA ASP A 233 26.83 34.39 -1.17
C ASP A 233 26.64 33.72 0.19
N SER A 234 27.54 32.81 0.55
CA SER A 234 27.54 32.07 1.82
C SER A 234 28.15 32.84 3.00
N ASN A 235 28.72 34.03 2.78
CA ASN A 235 29.33 34.81 3.85
C ASN A 235 28.28 35.22 4.87
N LEU A 236 28.59 34.99 6.15
CA LEU A 236 27.66 35.24 7.24
C LEU A 236 27.89 36.63 7.84
N SER A 237 26.79 37.32 8.14
CA SER A 237 26.79 38.54 8.96
C SER A 237 25.74 38.41 10.05
N PRO A 238 26.03 38.89 11.28
CA PRO A 238 25.07 38.87 12.35
C PRO A 238 23.93 39.85 12.11
N LEU A 239 22.71 39.41 12.45
CA LEU A 239 21.51 40.24 12.42
C LEU A 239 21.52 41.28 13.56
N ASP A 240 22.24 40.99 14.65
CA ASP A 240 22.59 41.93 15.70
C ASP A 240 24.11 42.13 15.79
N VAL A 241 24.57 43.32 15.40
CA VAL A 241 26.00 43.65 15.42
C VAL A 241 26.55 44.01 16.79
N GLN A 242 25.70 44.30 17.77
CA GLN A 242 26.13 44.71 19.10
C GLN A 242 26.42 43.48 19.97
N SER A 243 25.53 42.47 19.90
CA SER A 243 25.62 41.28 20.73
C SER A 243 25.22 39.99 20.01
N PRO A 244 25.94 39.58 18.95
CA PRO A 244 25.52 38.50 18.03
C PRO A 244 25.33 37.10 18.65
N ASN A 245 25.74 36.91 19.90
CA ASN A 245 25.64 35.64 20.64
C ASN A 245 24.96 35.83 22.01
N LYS A 246 24.21 36.91 22.23
CA LYS A 246 23.41 37.11 23.45
C LYS A 246 22.01 37.51 23.06
N PHE A 247 21.02 36.95 23.76
CA PHE A 247 19.64 37.28 23.51
C PHE A 247 19.27 38.58 24.25
N GLY A 248 18.93 39.63 23.50
CA GLY A 248 18.74 40.94 24.09
C GLY A 248 17.91 41.92 23.25
N ALA A 249 17.82 43.16 23.72
CA ALA A 249 17.04 44.24 23.11
C ALA A 249 17.85 45.02 22.04
N GLU A 250 19.13 44.70 21.91
CA GLU A 250 20.12 45.34 21.03
C GLU A 250 19.73 45.22 19.54
N TYR A 251 19.01 44.16 19.17
CA TYR A 251 18.37 44.04 17.86
C TYR A 251 17.46 45.24 17.55
N TYR A 252 16.58 45.64 18.47
CA TYR A 252 15.68 46.79 18.25
C TYR A 252 16.43 48.11 18.25
N GLN A 253 17.51 48.24 19.03
CA GLN A 253 18.40 49.40 18.99
C GLN A 253 19.15 49.52 17.64
N ASN A 254 19.43 48.39 16.98
CA ASN A 254 19.95 48.40 15.61
C ASN A 254 18.90 48.96 14.65
N LEU A 255 17.63 48.54 14.77
CA LEU A 255 16.55 49.04 13.92
C LEU A 255 16.35 50.56 14.05
N LEU A 256 16.40 51.11 15.27
CA LEU A 256 16.33 52.56 15.51
C LEU A 256 17.43 53.34 14.79
N GLY A 257 18.60 52.73 14.65
CA GLY A 257 19.75 53.31 13.96
C GLY A 257 19.79 52.98 12.46
N SER A 258 18.73 52.45 11.87
CA SER A 258 18.71 51.97 10.47
C SER A 258 19.74 50.88 10.15
N ARG A 259 20.06 50.05 11.15
CA ARG A 259 21.06 48.96 11.09
C ARG A 259 20.43 47.56 11.05
N GLY A 260 19.14 47.42 10.72
CA GLY A 260 18.55 46.11 10.45
C GLY A 260 19.24 45.44 9.26
N LEU A 261 19.64 44.17 9.36
CA LEU A 261 20.40 43.54 8.28
C LEU A 261 19.50 43.13 7.11
N LEU A 262 18.32 42.55 7.39
CA LEU A 262 17.31 42.21 6.38
C LEU A 262 16.37 43.38 6.13
N HIS A 263 15.79 43.44 4.93
CA HIS A 263 14.78 44.46 4.61
C HIS A 263 13.55 44.30 5.50
N SER A 264 13.03 43.08 5.60
CA SER A 264 11.93 42.70 6.49
C SER A 264 12.17 43.08 7.97
N ASP A 265 13.41 43.07 8.45
CA ASP A 265 13.73 43.53 9.81
C ASP A 265 13.57 45.05 9.94
N GLN A 266 14.12 45.80 8.97
CA GLN A 266 14.04 47.26 9.02
C GLN A 266 12.61 47.77 8.83
N GLU A 267 11.75 47.02 8.13
CA GLU A 267 10.33 47.32 7.99
C GLU A 267 9.56 47.38 9.33
N LEU A 268 10.09 46.80 10.41
CA LEU A 268 9.51 46.96 11.75
C LEU A 268 9.70 48.39 12.32
N PHE A 269 10.67 49.14 11.79
CA PHE A 269 10.95 50.53 12.17
C PHE A 269 11.24 51.37 10.92
N ASN A 270 10.17 51.75 10.22
CA ASN A 270 10.23 52.47 8.96
C ASN A 270 9.01 53.39 8.77
N ASN A 271 8.69 54.21 9.78
CA ASN A 271 7.49 55.05 9.83
C ASN A 271 6.17 54.23 9.75
N GLY A 272 6.20 53.03 10.33
CA GLY A 272 5.10 52.06 10.28
C GLY A 272 4.35 51.92 11.61
N THR A 273 3.36 51.03 11.64
CA THR A 273 2.53 50.77 12.83
C THR A 273 3.30 50.11 13.98
N GLN A 274 4.49 49.56 13.72
CA GLN A 274 5.31 48.89 14.73
C GLN A 274 6.36 49.80 15.39
N ASP A 275 6.57 51.02 14.89
CA ASP A 275 7.64 51.91 15.34
C ASP A 275 7.59 52.20 16.86
N ALA A 276 6.39 52.42 17.40
CA ALA A 276 6.19 52.66 18.83
C ALA A 276 6.62 51.45 19.68
N LEU A 277 6.31 50.25 19.22
CA LEU A 277 6.66 49.00 19.91
C LEU A 277 8.16 48.72 19.85
N VAL A 278 8.80 48.97 18.69
CA VAL A 278 10.26 48.85 18.56
C VAL A 278 10.99 49.81 19.51
N ARG A 279 10.53 51.06 19.64
CA ARG A 279 11.06 52.00 20.65
C ARG A 279 10.93 51.46 22.06
N GLN A 280 9.76 50.92 22.42
CA GLN A 280 9.55 50.31 23.74
C GLN A 280 10.50 49.14 23.99
N TYR A 281 10.62 48.20 23.05
CA TYR A 281 11.49 47.03 23.21
C TYR A 281 12.97 47.41 23.30
N SER A 282 13.43 48.40 22.52
CA SER A 282 14.82 48.88 22.57
C SER A 282 15.25 49.46 23.92
N GLN A 283 14.29 49.92 24.73
CA GLN A 283 14.52 50.58 26.02
C GLN A 283 14.12 49.69 27.20
N ASN A 284 13.20 48.75 26.99
CA ASN A 284 12.64 47.90 28.02
C ASN A 284 12.79 46.42 27.67
N ARG A 285 13.95 45.85 28.03
CA ARG A 285 14.26 44.44 27.84
C ARG A 285 13.24 43.52 28.50
N ASN A 286 12.71 43.88 29.66
CA ASN A 286 11.76 43.04 30.38
C ASN A 286 10.42 42.93 29.64
N LEU A 287 9.95 44.04 29.05
CA LEU A 287 8.76 44.04 28.22
C LEU A 287 8.94 43.16 26.98
N PHE A 288 10.05 43.36 26.25
CA PHE A 288 10.41 42.50 25.12
C PHE A 288 10.44 41.02 25.51
N PHE A 289 11.11 40.67 26.60
CA PHE A 289 11.25 39.29 27.07
C PHE A 289 9.90 38.67 27.45
N SER A 290 9.02 39.43 28.10
CA SER A 290 7.67 39.00 28.45
C SER A 290 6.81 38.75 27.20
N ASP A 291 6.84 39.66 26.24
CA ASP A 291 6.08 39.52 24.99
C ASP A 291 6.65 38.38 24.13
N PHE A 292 7.98 38.21 24.08
CA PHE A 292 8.64 37.11 23.38
C PHE A 292 8.22 35.76 23.96
N ALA A 293 8.28 35.60 25.28
CA ALA A 293 7.84 34.38 25.97
C ALA A 293 6.35 34.06 25.67
N THR A 294 5.50 35.09 25.68
CA THR A 294 4.07 34.96 25.36
C THR A 294 3.86 34.53 23.91
N ALA A 295 4.59 35.14 22.97
CA ALA A 295 4.51 34.80 21.56
C ALA A 295 5.05 33.39 21.26
N MET A 296 6.11 32.94 21.96
CA MET A 296 6.62 31.57 21.85
C MET A 296 5.63 30.52 22.34
N ILE A 297 4.86 30.80 23.40
CA ILE A 297 3.77 29.92 23.86
C ILE A 297 2.69 29.80 22.78
N LYS A 298 2.26 30.92 22.21
CA LYS A 298 1.27 30.94 21.12
C LYS A 298 1.79 30.20 19.88
N MET A 299 3.03 30.45 19.49
CA MET A 299 3.67 29.80 18.36
C MET A 299 3.71 28.29 18.56
N GLY A 300 4.12 27.81 19.74
CA GLY A 300 4.14 26.38 20.06
C GLY A 300 2.78 25.69 20.10
N ALA A 301 1.68 26.45 20.03
CA ALA A 301 0.31 25.95 19.98
C ALA A 301 -0.30 25.97 18.55
N ILE A 302 0.48 26.34 17.53
CA ILE A 302 0.03 26.31 16.13
C ILE A 302 -0.13 24.85 15.69
N THR A 303 -1.38 24.41 15.60
CA THR A 303 -1.83 23.12 15.04
C THR A 303 -0.96 21.89 15.38
N PRO A 304 -0.59 21.65 16.65
CA PRO A 304 0.22 20.49 17.01
C PRO A 304 -0.55 19.19 16.81
N LEU A 305 0.13 18.15 16.33
CA LEU A 305 -0.41 16.81 16.31
C LEU A 305 -0.46 16.23 17.75
N THR A 306 -1.61 15.68 18.15
CA THR A 306 -1.83 15.11 19.49
C THR A 306 -2.69 13.85 19.40
N GLY A 307 -2.74 13.05 20.47
CA GLY A 307 -3.55 11.83 20.51
C GLY A 307 -3.04 10.77 19.53
N THR A 308 -3.89 10.40 18.56
CA THR A 308 -3.62 9.40 17.50
C THR A 308 -3.13 10.00 16.18
N ASN A 309 -3.08 11.33 16.07
CA ASN A 309 -2.56 12.00 14.89
C ASN A 309 -1.05 12.14 15.05
N GLY A 310 -0.24 11.51 14.19
CA GLY A 310 1.23 11.45 14.28
C GLY A 310 1.77 10.23 15.03
N GLU A 311 3.10 10.10 15.15
CA GLU A 311 3.79 8.95 15.75
C GLU A 311 4.83 9.33 16.83
N ILE A 312 5.48 8.32 17.44
CA ILE A 312 6.73 8.51 18.20
C ILE A 312 7.75 7.50 17.64
N PRO A 313 8.82 7.94 16.98
CA PRO A 313 9.84 7.06 16.42
C PRO A 313 10.81 6.60 17.51
N MET A 314 11.17 5.30 17.48
CA MET A 314 12.18 4.70 18.36
C MET A 314 13.60 4.93 17.80
N ALA A 315 14.56 5.29 18.66
CA ALA A 315 15.97 5.38 18.24
C ALA A 315 16.66 4.00 18.15
N SER A 316 17.55 3.86 17.17
CA SER A 316 18.31 2.63 16.87
C SER A 316 19.35 2.32 17.96
N MET A 317 19.33 1.10 18.55
CA MET A 317 20.31 0.63 19.54
C MET A 317 21.55 -0.04 18.91
N SER A 318 22.72 0.12 19.54
CA SER A 318 24.04 -0.37 19.07
C SER A 318 24.49 -1.71 19.69
N ASN A 319 25.43 -2.38 19.00
CA ASN A 319 25.56 -3.84 18.84
C ASN A 319 26.38 -4.65 19.88
N ALA A 320 26.70 -4.18 21.08
CA ALA A 320 27.75 -4.84 21.88
C ALA A 320 27.31 -5.91 22.91
N SER A 321 26.05 -5.95 23.35
CA SER A 321 25.64 -6.82 24.48
C SER A 321 24.83 -8.07 24.09
N LEU A 322 24.67 -8.31 22.79
CA LEU A 322 23.69 -9.26 22.25
C LEU A 322 24.21 -10.72 22.20
N PHE A 323 25.53 -10.95 22.24
CA PHE A 323 26.10 -12.27 21.92
C PHE A 323 26.02 -13.34 23.03
N LEU A 324 25.94 -12.96 24.31
CA LEU A 324 25.95 -13.93 25.42
C LEU A 324 24.55 -14.42 25.82
N VAL A 325 23.52 -13.64 25.47
CA VAL A 325 22.10 -13.98 25.75
C VAL A 325 21.53 -14.87 24.63
N LEU A 326 22.02 -14.72 23.39
CA LEU A 326 21.56 -15.52 22.24
C LEU A 326 21.95 -17.01 22.30
N SER A 327 23.02 -17.39 22.99
CA SER A 327 23.47 -18.78 23.06
C SER A 327 22.69 -19.62 24.07
N LEU A 328 22.06 -19.00 25.10
CA LEU A 328 21.18 -19.71 26.05
C LEU A 328 19.72 -19.79 25.57
N LEU A 329 19.27 -18.87 24.70
CA LEU A 329 17.89 -18.82 24.19
C LEU A 329 17.64 -19.68 22.94
N SER A 330 18.70 -20.18 22.29
CA SER A 330 18.63 -21.07 21.13
C SER A 330 18.10 -22.48 21.46
N LEU A 331 18.02 -22.84 22.75
CA LEU A 331 17.54 -24.16 23.18
C LEU A 331 16.05 -24.20 23.55
N LEU A 332 15.29 -23.09 23.50
CA LEU A 332 13.91 -23.05 24.04
C LEU A 332 12.83 -22.32 23.22
N SER A 333 13.05 -21.91 21.97
CA SER A 333 12.04 -21.10 21.23
C SER A 333 11.49 -21.77 19.96
N PHE A 334 10.35 -22.45 20.07
CA PHE A 334 9.45 -22.75 18.96
C PHE A 334 8.54 -21.54 18.71
N SER A 335 8.64 -20.88 17.54
CA SER A 335 7.66 -19.86 17.10
C SER A 335 6.52 -20.52 16.33
N ALA A 336 5.32 -20.55 16.92
CA ALA A 336 4.10 -20.97 16.24
C ALA A 336 3.52 -19.79 15.42
N LYS A 337 3.57 -19.91 14.10
CA LYS A 337 2.69 -19.12 13.21
C LYS A 337 1.24 -19.48 13.60
N ALA A 338 0.35 -18.49 13.74
CA ALA A 338 -1.08 -18.77 13.93
C ALA A 338 -1.70 -19.24 12.61
N GLN A 339 -1.30 -20.44 12.19
CA GLN A 339 -1.89 -21.19 11.10
C GLN A 339 -3.30 -21.60 11.52
N LEU A 340 -4.25 -21.64 10.55
CA LEU A 340 -5.56 -22.20 10.83
C LEU A 340 -5.40 -23.60 11.42
N SER A 341 -6.09 -23.87 12.52
CA SER A 341 -5.95 -25.12 13.27
C SER A 341 -7.31 -25.63 13.68
N ALA A 342 -7.50 -26.95 13.60
CA ALA A 342 -8.70 -27.61 14.08
C ALA A 342 -8.99 -27.31 15.56
N ASN A 343 -7.93 -27.09 16.33
CA ASN A 343 -8.00 -26.89 17.78
C ASN A 343 -7.80 -25.43 18.19
N PHE A 344 -7.91 -24.48 17.24
CA PHE A 344 -7.62 -23.06 17.49
C PHE A 344 -8.37 -22.50 18.71
N TYR A 345 -9.65 -22.85 18.85
CA TYR A 345 -10.50 -22.41 19.95
C TYR A 345 -10.59 -23.39 21.13
N ALA A 346 -9.84 -24.50 21.12
CA ALA A 346 -9.99 -25.57 22.11
C ALA A 346 -9.76 -25.09 23.56
N LYS A 347 -8.91 -24.07 23.75
CA LYS A 347 -8.65 -23.48 25.07
C LYS A 347 -9.51 -22.25 25.36
N THR A 348 -9.74 -21.39 24.36
CA THR A 348 -10.37 -20.08 24.53
C THR A 348 -11.89 -20.12 24.41
N CYS A 349 -12.44 -21.10 23.71
CA CYS A 349 -13.87 -21.34 23.56
C CYS A 349 -14.14 -22.85 23.41
N PRO A 350 -13.88 -23.67 24.45
CA PRO A 350 -13.94 -25.13 24.38
C PRO A 350 -15.32 -25.67 23.95
N ASN A 351 -16.39 -24.91 24.22
CA ASN A 351 -17.76 -25.29 23.87
C ASN A 351 -18.18 -24.88 22.45
N LEU A 352 -17.32 -24.21 21.67
CA LEU A 352 -17.66 -23.67 20.35
C LEU A 352 -18.32 -24.72 19.44
N GLU A 353 -17.64 -25.84 19.24
CA GLU A 353 -18.15 -26.91 18.37
C GLU A 353 -19.48 -27.48 18.85
N ALA A 354 -19.71 -27.57 20.16
CA ALA A 354 -20.96 -28.06 20.71
C ALA A 354 -22.10 -27.07 20.50
N ILE A 355 -21.85 -25.77 20.68
CA ILE A 355 -22.81 -24.68 20.47
C ILE A 355 -23.25 -24.65 19.00
N VAL A 356 -22.29 -24.59 18.08
CA VAL A 356 -22.57 -24.54 16.63
C VAL A 356 -23.33 -25.79 16.20
N ARG A 357 -22.87 -26.98 16.62
CA ARG A 357 -23.53 -28.25 16.29
C ARG A 357 -24.96 -28.33 16.81
N SER A 358 -25.20 -27.90 18.05
CA SER A 358 -26.54 -27.90 18.65
C SER A 358 -27.49 -26.95 17.91
N ALA A 359 -27.04 -25.72 17.66
CA ALA A 359 -27.83 -24.74 16.94
C ALA A 359 -28.13 -25.17 15.50
N MET A 360 -27.15 -25.73 14.78
CA MET A 360 -27.39 -26.31 13.45
C MET A 360 -28.32 -27.51 13.50
N ALA A 361 -28.21 -28.39 14.50
CA ALA A 361 -29.13 -29.50 14.66
C ALA A 361 -30.58 -29.02 14.86
N GLN A 362 -30.79 -27.95 15.63
CA GLN A 362 -32.11 -27.33 15.81
C GLN A 362 -32.63 -26.69 14.52
N ALA A 363 -31.79 -25.89 13.85
CA ALA A 363 -32.14 -25.22 12.61
C ALA A 363 -32.52 -26.22 11.50
N VAL A 364 -31.75 -27.30 11.35
CA VAL A 364 -32.02 -28.36 10.38
C VAL A 364 -33.23 -29.21 10.77
N SER A 365 -33.48 -29.45 12.06
CA SER A 365 -34.67 -30.18 12.50
C SER A 365 -35.95 -29.36 12.26
N LYS A 366 -35.87 -28.03 12.36
CA LYS A 366 -36.96 -27.12 12.01
C LYS A 366 -37.19 -27.05 10.50
N GLU A 367 -36.11 -26.99 9.73
CA GLU A 367 -36.16 -26.95 8.27
C GLU A 367 -34.92 -27.59 7.65
N PRO A 368 -35.01 -28.81 7.08
CA PRO A 368 -33.84 -29.52 6.56
C PRO A 368 -33.05 -28.75 5.51
N ARG A 369 -33.73 -27.96 4.65
CA ARG A 369 -33.11 -27.09 3.63
C ARG A 369 -32.15 -26.05 4.21
N MET A 370 -32.22 -25.76 5.51
CA MET A 370 -31.31 -24.81 6.14
C MET A 370 -29.84 -25.26 6.03
N ALA A 371 -29.55 -26.57 6.09
CA ALA A 371 -28.19 -27.08 5.88
C ALA A 371 -27.62 -26.67 4.52
N ALA A 372 -28.41 -26.79 3.45
CA ALA A 372 -28.02 -26.37 2.11
C ALA A 372 -27.85 -24.85 2.00
N SER A 373 -28.69 -24.09 2.72
CA SER A 373 -28.62 -22.63 2.74
C SER A 373 -27.32 -22.13 3.37
N ILE A 374 -26.93 -22.72 4.51
CA ILE A 374 -25.67 -22.39 5.20
C ILE A 374 -24.44 -22.85 4.41
N LEU A 375 -24.48 -24.07 3.85
CA LEU A 375 -23.40 -24.56 2.98
C LEU A 375 -23.18 -23.64 1.77
N ARG A 376 -24.27 -23.16 1.16
CA ARG A 376 -24.22 -22.17 0.07
C ARG A 376 -23.63 -20.84 0.53
N LEU A 377 -23.98 -20.34 1.72
CA LEU A 377 -23.37 -19.12 2.25
C LEU A 377 -21.85 -19.25 2.36
N PHE A 378 -21.34 -20.38 2.86
CA PHE A 378 -19.90 -20.58 2.98
C PHE A 378 -19.18 -20.70 1.63
N PHE A 379 -19.77 -21.40 0.65
CA PHE A 379 -19.23 -21.42 -0.71
C PHE A 379 -19.18 -20.00 -1.29
N HIS A 380 -20.27 -19.26 -1.17
CA HIS A 380 -20.38 -17.92 -1.74
C HIS A 380 -19.44 -16.92 -1.05
N ASP A 381 -19.17 -17.07 0.25
CA ASP A 381 -18.15 -16.30 0.98
C ASP A 381 -16.74 -16.56 0.39
N CYS A 382 -16.33 -17.83 0.38
CA CYS A 382 -15.00 -18.25 -0.05
C CYS A 382 -14.68 -17.89 -1.52
N PHE A 383 -15.67 -17.87 -2.40
CA PHE A 383 -15.46 -17.63 -3.83
C PHE A 383 -15.37 -16.16 -4.23
N VAL A 384 -15.59 -15.21 -3.33
CA VAL A 384 -15.50 -13.78 -3.63
C VAL A 384 -14.14 -13.25 -3.19
N ASN A 385 -14.03 -12.72 -1.97
CA ASN A 385 -12.79 -12.13 -1.44
C ASN A 385 -11.97 -13.08 -0.54
N GLY A 386 -12.49 -14.27 -0.27
CA GLY A 386 -11.87 -15.27 0.61
C GLY A 386 -12.88 -15.75 1.65
N CYS A 387 -12.53 -16.81 2.38
CA CYS A 387 -13.38 -17.31 3.46
C CYS A 387 -13.25 -16.41 4.70
N ASP A 388 -13.91 -15.25 4.69
CA ASP A 388 -13.72 -14.16 5.66
C ASP A 388 -15.03 -13.61 6.22
N GLY A 389 -16.17 -14.23 5.91
CA GLY A 389 -17.49 -13.84 6.40
C GLY A 389 -18.00 -12.51 5.81
N SER A 390 -17.41 -12.01 4.73
CA SER A 390 -17.85 -10.79 4.03
C SER A 390 -19.29 -10.92 3.49
N ILE A 391 -19.74 -12.12 3.08
CA ILE A 391 -21.12 -12.33 2.62
C ILE A 391 -22.19 -12.01 3.68
N LEU A 392 -21.80 -12.04 4.95
CA LEU A 392 -22.70 -11.80 6.08
C LEU A 392 -22.99 -10.30 6.27
N LEU A 393 -22.16 -9.40 5.72
CA LEU A 393 -22.31 -7.96 5.87
C LEU A 393 -23.56 -7.42 5.17
N ASP A 394 -24.25 -6.50 5.85
CA ASP A 394 -25.26 -5.63 5.26
C ASP A 394 -24.59 -4.45 4.54
N ASP A 395 -25.35 -3.80 3.65
CA ASP A 395 -24.89 -2.57 3.00
C ASP A 395 -24.52 -1.50 4.02
N THR A 396 -23.51 -0.71 3.68
CA THR A 396 -23.13 0.47 4.43
C THR A 396 -23.13 1.68 3.50
N THR A 397 -22.85 2.87 4.03
CA THR A 397 -22.66 4.07 3.18
C THR A 397 -21.40 3.99 2.32
N THR A 398 -20.45 3.11 2.63
CA THR A 398 -19.15 3.01 1.95
C THR A 398 -19.03 1.81 1.01
N PHE A 399 -19.92 0.80 1.13
CA PHE A 399 -19.97 -0.33 0.21
C PHE A 399 -21.36 -0.95 0.10
N THR A 400 -21.62 -1.58 -1.06
CA THR A 400 -22.77 -2.47 -1.28
C THR A 400 -22.35 -3.91 -1.06
N GLY A 401 -23.00 -4.58 -0.11
CA GLY A 401 -22.71 -5.95 0.29
C GLY A 401 -23.10 -6.99 -0.76
N GLU A 402 -22.53 -8.18 -0.60
CA GLU A 402 -22.68 -9.30 -1.54
C GLU A 402 -24.11 -9.84 -1.63
N LYS A 403 -24.94 -9.57 -0.61
CA LYS A 403 -26.35 -9.96 -0.59
C LYS A 403 -27.15 -9.36 -1.75
N ASN A 404 -26.68 -8.24 -2.30
CA ASN A 404 -27.31 -7.56 -3.43
C ASN A 404 -26.79 -8.02 -4.80
N ALA A 405 -25.80 -8.91 -4.86
CA ALA A 405 -25.32 -9.48 -6.11
C ALA A 405 -26.42 -10.35 -6.75
N PHE A 406 -26.48 -10.40 -8.08
CA PHE A 406 -27.47 -11.17 -8.84
C PHE A 406 -27.62 -12.62 -8.35
N PRO A 407 -26.53 -13.37 -8.07
CA PRO A 407 -26.66 -14.74 -7.54
C PRO A 407 -27.30 -14.79 -6.13
N ASN A 408 -27.18 -13.74 -5.33
CA ASN A 408 -27.58 -13.72 -3.92
C ASN A 408 -28.91 -13.02 -3.65
N LYS A 409 -29.26 -12.02 -4.45
CA LYS A 409 -30.38 -11.12 -4.22
C LYS A 409 -31.69 -11.89 -4.17
N LYS A 410 -32.38 -11.83 -3.02
CA LYS A 410 -33.63 -12.57 -2.74
C LYS A 410 -33.52 -14.10 -2.90
N SER A 411 -32.30 -14.65 -2.77
CA SER A 411 -32.01 -16.08 -2.90
C SER A 411 -31.15 -16.61 -1.73
N ALA A 412 -30.09 -15.89 -1.35
CA ALA A 412 -29.28 -16.20 -0.17
C ALA A 412 -30.09 -16.04 1.12
N ARG A 413 -29.97 -17.01 2.05
CA ARG A 413 -30.72 -17.08 3.31
C ARG A 413 -29.99 -17.91 4.37
N GLY A 414 -30.51 -17.94 5.60
CA GLY A 414 -29.87 -18.60 6.74
C GLY A 414 -28.97 -17.65 7.55
N PHE A 415 -29.05 -16.37 7.22
CA PHE A 415 -28.38 -15.28 7.90
C PHE A 415 -28.73 -15.27 9.40
N GLU A 416 -30.02 -15.30 9.70
CA GLU A 416 -30.58 -15.33 11.05
C GLU A 416 -30.09 -16.52 11.89
N VAL A 417 -29.77 -17.65 11.25
CA VAL A 417 -29.21 -18.83 11.93
C VAL A 417 -27.77 -18.56 12.36
N ILE A 418 -26.95 -17.95 11.49
CA ILE A 418 -25.59 -17.53 11.84
C ILE A 418 -25.61 -16.47 12.95
N ASP A 419 -26.56 -15.54 12.92
CA ASP A 419 -26.71 -14.52 13.96
C ASP A 419 -27.09 -15.15 15.30
N ALA A 420 -28.02 -16.12 15.32
CA ALA A 420 -28.40 -16.84 16.53
C ALA A 420 -27.25 -17.70 17.10
N ILE A 421 -26.48 -18.37 16.23
CA ILE A 421 -25.26 -19.08 16.63
C ILE A 421 -24.27 -18.09 17.23
N LYS A 422 -24.05 -16.95 16.56
CA LYS A 422 -23.15 -15.91 17.04
C LYS A 422 -23.58 -15.42 18.42
N SER A 423 -24.84 -15.09 18.64
CA SER A 423 -25.33 -14.68 19.97
C SER A 423 -25.07 -15.74 21.04
N SER A 424 -25.26 -17.03 20.71
CA SER A 424 -24.99 -18.14 21.63
C SER A 424 -23.49 -18.31 21.92
N VAL A 425 -22.64 -18.13 20.91
CA VAL A 425 -21.18 -18.16 21.04
C VAL A 425 -20.68 -16.97 21.84
N GLU A 426 -21.21 -15.77 21.63
CA GLU A 426 -20.85 -14.57 22.41
C GLU A 426 -21.23 -14.72 23.88
N ALA A 427 -22.38 -15.32 24.17
CA ALA A 427 -22.79 -15.63 25.55
C ALA A 427 -21.83 -16.61 26.25
N SER A 428 -21.14 -17.49 25.50
CA SER A 428 -20.21 -18.47 26.07
C SER A 428 -18.74 -18.03 26.02
N CYS A 429 -18.35 -17.19 25.07
CA CYS A 429 -16.95 -17.03 24.69
C CYS A 429 -16.53 -15.57 24.41
N ASN A 430 -17.43 -14.60 24.56
CA ASN A 430 -17.20 -13.14 24.52
C ASN A 430 -16.05 -12.63 23.62
N ALA A 431 -16.39 -12.10 22.44
CA ALA A 431 -15.51 -11.49 21.45
C ALA A 431 -14.34 -12.37 20.96
N THR A 432 -14.48 -13.70 21.05
CA THR A 432 -13.38 -14.64 20.74
C THR A 432 -13.47 -15.22 19.32
N VAL A 433 -14.66 -15.59 18.85
CA VAL A 433 -14.85 -16.41 17.65
C VAL A 433 -15.39 -15.58 16.49
N SER A 434 -14.77 -15.66 15.32
CA SER A 434 -15.22 -14.90 14.15
C SER A 434 -16.53 -15.45 13.57
N CYS A 435 -17.28 -14.59 12.88
CA CYS A 435 -18.43 -15.03 12.11
C CYS A 435 -18.02 -15.93 10.93
N ALA A 436 -16.85 -15.71 10.35
CA ALA A 436 -16.25 -16.56 9.33
C ALA A 436 -16.07 -18.03 9.82
N ASP A 437 -15.52 -18.22 11.03
CA ASP A 437 -15.35 -19.56 11.60
C ASP A 437 -16.67 -20.20 12.03
N ILE A 438 -17.63 -19.40 12.52
CA ILE A 438 -18.99 -19.87 12.78
C ILE A 438 -19.63 -20.38 11.48
N LEU A 439 -19.50 -19.65 10.38
CA LEU A 439 -20.06 -20.03 9.07
C LEU A 439 -19.42 -21.33 8.55
N ALA A 440 -18.11 -21.49 8.71
CA ALA A 440 -17.38 -22.70 8.32
C ALA A 440 -17.84 -23.93 9.14
N LEU A 441 -17.92 -23.80 10.46
CA LEU A 441 -18.41 -24.88 11.35
C LEU A 441 -19.88 -25.21 11.08
N ALA A 442 -20.73 -24.19 10.93
CA ALA A 442 -22.15 -24.37 10.67
C ALA A 442 -22.40 -25.10 9.36
N SER A 443 -21.59 -24.82 8.33
CA SER A 443 -21.65 -25.54 7.04
C SER A 443 -21.31 -27.02 7.19
N ARG A 444 -20.23 -27.35 7.91
CA ARG A 444 -19.86 -28.74 8.21
C ARG A 444 -20.98 -29.44 8.97
N ASP A 445 -21.46 -28.85 10.06
CA ASP A 445 -22.41 -29.50 10.94
C ASP A 445 -23.79 -29.63 10.28
N GLY A 446 -24.17 -28.71 9.38
CA GLY A 446 -25.34 -28.84 8.51
C GLY A 446 -25.26 -30.05 7.59
N VAL A 447 -24.13 -30.23 6.89
CA VAL A 447 -23.91 -31.38 6.00
C VAL A 447 -23.94 -32.70 6.78
N VAL A 448 -23.22 -32.76 7.91
CA VAL A 448 -23.19 -33.94 8.78
C VAL A 448 -24.58 -34.28 9.31
N LYS A 449 -25.38 -33.27 9.69
CA LYS A 449 -26.74 -33.48 10.19
C LYS A 449 -27.67 -34.11 9.16
N LEU A 450 -27.43 -33.89 7.87
CA LEU A 450 -28.16 -34.52 6.77
C LEU A 450 -27.51 -35.82 6.24
N GLY A 451 -26.53 -36.37 6.97
CA GLY A 451 -25.90 -37.67 6.66
C GLY A 451 -24.69 -37.60 5.73
N GLY A 452 -24.15 -36.40 5.48
CA GLY A 452 -22.95 -36.19 4.66
C GLY A 452 -21.64 -36.45 5.42
N PRO A 453 -20.49 -36.29 4.74
CA PRO A 453 -19.20 -36.50 5.35
C PRO A 453 -18.89 -35.46 6.42
N LYS A 454 -18.11 -35.87 7.43
CA LYS A 454 -17.46 -34.95 8.37
C LYS A 454 -16.04 -34.66 7.87
N TRP A 455 -15.63 -33.40 7.95
CA TRP A 455 -14.24 -32.99 7.73
C TRP A 455 -13.73 -32.13 8.88
N THR A 456 -12.42 -32.01 8.97
CA THR A 456 -11.77 -31.12 9.91
C THR A 456 -11.90 -29.69 9.40
N VAL A 457 -12.51 -28.81 10.20
CA VAL A 457 -12.56 -27.38 9.89
C VAL A 457 -11.34 -26.75 10.53
N ALA A 458 -10.42 -26.21 9.73
CA ALA A 458 -9.34 -25.39 10.24
C ALA A 458 -9.91 -24.04 10.68
N LEU A 459 -9.68 -23.62 11.93
CA LEU A 459 -10.26 -22.44 12.57
C LEU A 459 -9.18 -21.40 12.88
N GLY A 460 -9.59 -20.17 13.15
CA GLY A 460 -8.71 -19.01 13.37
C GLY A 460 -8.86 -17.90 12.33
N ARG A 461 -9.94 -17.92 11.55
CA ARG A 461 -10.27 -16.87 10.58
C ARG A 461 -10.62 -15.57 11.30
N ARG A 462 -10.30 -14.45 10.68
CA ARG A 462 -10.80 -13.12 11.03
C ARG A 462 -11.91 -12.71 10.07
N ASP A 463 -12.82 -11.89 10.57
CA ASP A 463 -13.90 -11.34 9.80
C ASP A 463 -13.43 -10.19 8.91
N ALA A 464 -13.92 -10.14 7.68
CA ALA A 464 -13.73 -9.00 6.78
C ALA A 464 -14.50 -7.76 7.27
N THR A 465 -13.91 -6.60 6.99
CA THR A 465 -14.46 -5.27 7.31
C THR A 465 -15.23 -4.64 6.15
N SER A 466 -15.24 -5.27 4.97
CA SER A 466 -15.93 -4.81 3.77
C SER A 466 -16.44 -5.99 2.93
N ALA A 467 -17.33 -5.71 1.98
CA ALA A 467 -17.91 -6.68 1.05
C ALA A 467 -18.06 -6.05 -0.35
N SER A 468 -18.18 -6.87 -1.39
CA SER A 468 -18.22 -6.40 -2.78
C SER A 468 -19.30 -7.06 -3.64
N GLN A 469 -20.37 -6.31 -3.93
CA GLN A 469 -21.41 -6.74 -4.86
C GLN A 469 -20.87 -7.08 -6.27
N SER A 470 -19.94 -6.28 -6.80
CA SER A 470 -19.40 -6.46 -8.15
C SER A 470 -18.52 -7.72 -8.23
N THR A 471 -17.68 -7.95 -7.23
CA THR A 471 -16.87 -9.18 -7.16
C THR A 471 -17.77 -10.40 -7.08
N ALA A 472 -18.83 -10.36 -6.26
CA ALA A 472 -19.79 -11.46 -6.18
C ALA A 472 -20.53 -11.73 -7.51
N ASN A 473 -20.86 -10.69 -8.29
CA ASN A 473 -21.44 -10.87 -9.63
C ASN A 473 -20.47 -11.53 -10.62
N ASN A 474 -19.17 -11.23 -10.50
CA ASN A 474 -18.16 -11.68 -11.45
C ASN A 474 -17.64 -13.07 -11.12
N ASP A 475 -17.38 -13.35 -9.84
CA ASP A 475 -16.61 -14.52 -9.43
C ASP A 475 -17.49 -15.75 -9.23
N LEU A 476 -18.72 -15.60 -8.73
CA LEU A 476 -19.60 -16.73 -8.47
C LEU A 476 -19.99 -17.47 -9.77
N PRO A 477 -19.87 -18.81 -9.82
CA PRO A 477 -20.33 -19.60 -10.97
C PRO A 477 -21.83 -19.40 -11.23
N ALA A 478 -22.20 -19.29 -12.50
CA ALA A 478 -23.60 -19.09 -12.87
C ALA A 478 -24.30 -20.45 -13.08
N PRO A 479 -25.62 -20.55 -12.82
CA PRO A 479 -26.39 -21.78 -13.11
C PRO A 479 -26.39 -22.21 -14.59
N SER A 480 -26.00 -21.29 -15.49
CA SER A 480 -25.88 -21.49 -16.94
C SER A 480 -24.42 -21.60 -17.41
N SER A 481 -23.45 -21.73 -16.49
CA SER A 481 -22.03 -21.86 -16.87
C SER A 481 -21.77 -23.20 -17.59
N THR A 482 -20.95 -23.14 -18.64
CA THR A 482 -20.43 -24.33 -19.34
C THR A 482 -19.39 -25.05 -18.48
N LEU A 483 -19.10 -26.32 -18.79
CA LEU A 483 -18.04 -27.07 -18.10
C LEU A 483 -16.68 -26.35 -18.10
N SER A 484 -16.29 -25.76 -19.23
CA SER A 484 -15.04 -24.99 -19.35
C SER A 484 -15.02 -23.79 -18.40
N THR A 485 -16.11 -23.02 -18.36
CA THR A 485 -16.24 -21.88 -17.44
C THR A 485 -16.17 -22.32 -15.98
N LEU A 486 -16.78 -23.45 -15.61
CA LEU A 486 -16.69 -23.99 -14.26
C LEU A 486 -15.25 -24.36 -13.90
N ILE A 487 -14.55 -25.09 -14.76
CA ILE A 487 -13.14 -25.45 -14.55
C ILE A 487 -12.28 -24.20 -14.37
N THR A 488 -12.44 -23.19 -15.23
CA THR A 488 -11.68 -21.94 -15.13
C THR A 488 -11.94 -21.20 -13.82
N LYS A 489 -13.21 -21.05 -13.41
CA LYS A 489 -13.57 -20.33 -12.17
C LYS A 489 -13.05 -21.03 -10.91
N PHE A 490 -13.11 -22.36 -10.87
CA PHE A 490 -12.58 -23.12 -9.73
C PHE A 490 -11.05 -23.12 -9.70
N ALA A 491 -10.40 -23.25 -10.87
CA ALA A 491 -8.94 -23.17 -10.97
C ALA A 491 -8.41 -21.80 -10.50
N ALA A 492 -9.14 -20.71 -10.78
CA ALA A 492 -8.80 -19.37 -10.29
C ALA A 492 -8.83 -19.25 -8.75
N LYS A 493 -9.50 -20.17 -8.06
CA LYS A 493 -9.53 -20.27 -6.58
C LYS A 493 -8.63 -21.42 -6.06
N GLY A 494 -7.73 -21.95 -6.90
CA GLY A 494 -6.80 -23.02 -6.53
C GLY A 494 -7.45 -24.40 -6.38
N LEU A 495 -8.67 -24.60 -6.90
CA LEU A 495 -9.40 -25.87 -6.86
C LEU A 495 -9.28 -26.60 -8.19
N SER A 496 -8.98 -27.90 -8.13
CA SER A 496 -8.88 -28.73 -9.34
C SER A 496 -10.26 -29.04 -9.93
N ALA A 497 -10.30 -29.55 -11.18
CA ALA A 497 -11.55 -30.03 -11.78
C ALA A 497 -12.21 -31.15 -10.96
N ARG A 498 -11.42 -31.98 -10.26
CA ARG A 498 -11.94 -32.99 -9.33
C ARG A 498 -12.57 -32.35 -8.09
N ASP A 499 -11.93 -31.34 -7.51
CA ASP A 499 -12.49 -30.58 -6.40
C ASP A 499 -13.80 -29.87 -6.80
N MET A 500 -13.86 -29.33 -8.02
CA MET A 500 -15.05 -28.71 -8.59
C MET A 500 -16.22 -29.70 -8.76
N THR A 501 -15.95 -30.87 -9.35
CA THR A 501 -16.96 -31.93 -9.49
C THR A 501 -17.43 -32.45 -8.13
N ALA A 502 -16.53 -32.60 -7.16
CA ALA A 502 -16.88 -32.98 -5.80
C ALA A 502 -17.74 -31.91 -5.12
N LEU A 503 -17.32 -30.63 -5.09
CA LEU A 503 -18.06 -29.54 -4.46
C LEU A 503 -19.44 -29.31 -5.10
N SER A 504 -19.59 -29.55 -6.40
CA SER A 504 -20.90 -29.53 -7.08
C SER A 504 -21.87 -30.56 -6.50
N GLY A 505 -21.36 -31.64 -5.89
CA GLY A 505 -22.15 -32.61 -5.14
C GLY A 505 -22.88 -32.02 -3.92
N ALA A 506 -22.57 -30.80 -3.49
CA ALA A 506 -23.37 -30.06 -2.51
C ALA A 506 -24.85 -29.93 -2.93
N HIS A 507 -25.12 -29.97 -4.25
CA HIS A 507 -26.47 -29.96 -4.83
C HIS A 507 -27.26 -31.26 -4.60
N THR A 508 -26.71 -32.24 -3.87
CA THR A 508 -27.51 -33.34 -3.29
C THR A 508 -28.56 -32.86 -2.28
N ILE A 509 -28.40 -31.66 -1.71
CA ILE A 509 -29.37 -31.04 -0.81
C ILE A 509 -29.77 -29.66 -1.31
N GLY A 510 -30.99 -29.24 -0.96
CA GLY A 510 -31.47 -27.91 -1.24
C GLY A 510 -32.29 -27.79 -2.53
N GLN A 511 -32.58 -26.53 -2.90
CA GLN A 511 -33.56 -26.19 -3.93
C GLN A 511 -33.14 -24.91 -4.64
N ALA A 512 -33.42 -24.85 -5.95
CA ALA A 512 -33.23 -23.65 -6.77
C ALA A 512 -34.59 -23.00 -7.11
N GLN A 513 -34.56 -21.70 -7.37
CA GLN A 513 -35.70 -20.95 -7.89
C GLN A 513 -35.84 -21.14 -9.40
N CYS A 514 -37.07 -21.18 -9.91
CA CYS A 514 -37.43 -21.41 -11.31
C CYS A 514 -36.65 -20.55 -12.28
N GLN A 515 -36.40 -19.27 -11.95
CA GLN A 515 -35.60 -18.38 -12.81
C GLN A 515 -34.20 -18.91 -13.16
N PHE A 516 -33.60 -19.75 -12.32
CA PHE A 516 -32.24 -20.27 -12.54
C PHE A 516 -32.18 -21.56 -13.37
N PHE A 517 -33.29 -22.26 -13.55
CA PHE A 517 -33.34 -23.51 -14.34
C PHE A 517 -34.38 -23.49 -15.48
N ARG A 518 -35.18 -22.43 -15.59
CA ARG A 518 -36.22 -22.31 -16.62
C ARG A 518 -35.66 -22.54 -18.01
N SER A 519 -34.56 -21.87 -18.37
CA SER A 519 -33.97 -22.03 -19.71
C SER A 519 -33.69 -23.50 -20.00
N ARG A 520 -33.08 -24.21 -19.05
CA ARG A 520 -32.72 -25.62 -19.23
C ARG A 520 -33.92 -26.50 -19.54
N ILE A 521 -34.97 -26.44 -18.71
CA ILE A 521 -36.13 -27.34 -18.87
C ILE A 521 -36.97 -27.06 -20.12
N TYR A 522 -36.77 -25.94 -20.81
CA TYR A 522 -37.48 -25.60 -22.05
C TYR A 522 -36.61 -25.61 -23.31
N ASN A 523 -35.29 -25.45 -23.18
CA ASN A 523 -34.39 -25.19 -24.31
C ASN A 523 -33.23 -26.20 -24.43
N ASP A 524 -32.79 -26.84 -23.34
CA ASP A 524 -31.63 -27.74 -23.40
C ASP A 524 -32.05 -29.10 -23.98
N ASN A 525 -31.27 -29.60 -24.94
CA ASN A 525 -31.52 -30.87 -25.62
C ASN A 525 -30.98 -32.10 -24.84
N ASN A 526 -30.22 -31.88 -23.78
CA ASN A 526 -29.64 -32.92 -22.92
C ASN A 526 -30.42 -33.11 -21.60
N THR A 527 -31.73 -32.83 -21.63
CA THR A 527 -32.63 -32.99 -20.48
C THR A 527 -33.59 -34.15 -20.71
N ASN A 528 -33.76 -35.00 -19.70
CA ASN A 528 -34.75 -36.08 -19.73
C ASN A 528 -36.18 -35.51 -19.92
N PRO A 529 -36.94 -35.91 -20.96
CA PRO A 529 -38.24 -35.32 -21.26
C PRO A 529 -39.28 -35.43 -20.14
N SER A 530 -39.31 -36.55 -19.42
CA SER A 530 -40.23 -36.76 -18.30
C SER A 530 -39.85 -35.88 -17.11
N PHE A 531 -38.56 -35.72 -16.85
CA PHE A 531 -38.08 -34.79 -15.81
C PHE A 531 -38.36 -33.33 -16.17
N ALA A 532 -38.15 -32.93 -17.43
CA ALA A 532 -38.50 -31.59 -17.91
C ALA A 532 -40.00 -31.33 -17.69
N THR A 533 -40.87 -32.24 -18.14
CA THR A 533 -42.33 -32.14 -17.97
C THR A 533 -42.71 -32.01 -16.49
N LEU A 534 -42.11 -32.83 -15.61
CA LEU A 534 -42.30 -32.74 -14.16
C LEU A 534 -41.95 -31.35 -13.61
N ARG A 535 -40.83 -30.76 -14.05
CA ARG A 535 -40.37 -29.44 -13.57
C ARG A 535 -41.19 -28.30 -14.15
N GLN A 536 -41.64 -28.41 -15.40
CA GLN A 536 -42.47 -27.40 -16.07
C GLN A 536 -43.81 -27.19 -15.34
N GLY A 537 -44.38 -28.24 -14.72
CA GLY A 537 -45.60 -28.13 -13.92
C GLY A 537 -45.52 -27.14 -12.75
N ASN A 538 -44.32 -26.88 -12.21
CA ASN A 538 -44.08 -25.89 -11.15
C ASN A 538 -43.21 -24.70 -11.62
N CYS A 539 -42.83 -24.65 -12.89
CA CYS A 539 -41.98 -23.62 -13.47
C CYS A 539 -42.47 -23.27 -14.88
N PRO A 540 -43.49 -22.39 -15.00
CA PRO A 540 -44.07 -22.01 -16.28
C PRO A 540 -43.05 -21.25 -17.16
N ARG A 541 -43.30 -21.20 -18.48
CA ARG A 541 -42.46 -20.47 -19.45
C ARG A 541 -42.29 -18.99 -19.11
N SER A 542 -43.25 -18.41 -18.40
CA SER A 542 -43.20 -17.04 -17.88
C SER A 542 -43.88 -16.98 -16.51
N GLY A 543 -43.38 -16.10 -15.63
CA GLY A 543 -43.85 -16.00 -14.25
C GLY A 543 -43.36 -17.15 -13.34
N GLY A 544 -43.77 -17.09 -12.07
CA GLY A 544 -43.37 -18.11 -11.08
C GLY A 544 -41.86 -18.17 -10.79
N ASP A 545 -41.12 -17.08 -11.01
CA ASP A 545 -39.65 -17.05 -10.89
C ASP A 545 -39.12 -17.58 -9.56
N SER A 546 -39.84 -17.34 -8.47
CA SER A 546 -39.50 -17.75 -7.11
C SER A 546 -39.90 -19.19 -6.78
N ASN A 547 -40.62 -19.90 -7.66
CA ASN A 547 -41.05 -21.28 -7.40
C ASN A 547 -39.83 -22.18 -7.21
N LEU A 548 -39.86 -23.03 -6.20
CA LEU A 548 -38.73 -23.84 -5.80
C LEU A 548 -38.82 -25.25 -6.38
N SER A 549 -37.70 -25.77 -6.85
CA SER A 549 -37.54 -27.18 -7.17
C SER A 549 -36.27 -27.74 -6.54
N PRO A 550 -36.31 -28.99 -6.04
CA PRO A 550 -35.15 -29.64 -5.46
C PRO A 550 -34.05 -29.89 -6.50
N LEU A 551 -32.81 -29.65 -6.09
CA LEU A 551 -31.61 -29.93 -6.89
C LEU A 551 -31.39 -31.45 -7.05
N ASP A 552 -31.74 -32.22 -6.02
CA ASP A 552 -31.90 -33.67 -6.08
C ASP A 552 -33.37 -34.06 -5.95
N VAL A 553 -33.94 -34.64 -7.02
CA VAL A 553 -35.35 -35.05 -7.07
C VAL A 553 -35.67 -36.25 -6.17
N HIS A 554 -34.67 -37.07 -5.83
CA HIS A 554 -34.90 -38.31 -5.08
C HIS A 554 -34.75 -38.11 -3.57
N SER A 555 -33.74 -37.34 -3.13
CA SER A 555 -33.44 -37.17 -1.71
C SER A 555 -33.05 -35.74 -1.33
N PRO A 556 -33.91 -34.73 -1.57
CA PRO A 556 -33.56 -33.31 -1.43
C PRO A 556 -33.15 -32.83 -0.02
N ASN A 557 -33.43 -33.66 0.99
CA ASN A 557 -33.16 -33.40 2.41
C ASN A 557 -32.15 -34.40 3.00
N ARG A 558 -31.38 -35.12 2.17
CA ARG A 558 -30.34 -36.06 2.61
C ARG A 558 -29.11 -35.88 1.75
N PHE A 559 -27.95 -35.76 2.39
CA PHE A 559 -26.70 -35.63 1.66
C PHE A 559 -26.23 -37.02 1.18
N GLY A 560 -26.07 -37.18 -0.13
CA GLY A 560 -25.80 -38.47 -0.75
C GLY A 560 -25.23 -38.38 -2.17
N SER A 561 -25.25 -39.49 -2.90
CA SER A 561 -24.74 -39.56 -4.28
C SER A 561 -25.85 -39.56 -5.34
N GLU A 562 -27.11 -39.41 -4.91
CA GLU A 562 -28.31 -39.35 -5.75
C GLU A 562 -28.23 -38.20 -6.76
N TYR A 563 -27.62 -37.07 -6.39
CA TYR A 563 -27.28 -35.99 -7.33
C TYR A 563 -26.57 -36.50 -8.59
N TYR A 564 -25.52 -37.31 -8.45
CA TYR A 564 -24.78 -37.83 -9.61
C TYR A 564 -25.58 -38.88 -10.39
N LYS A 565 -26.47 -39.64 -9.73
CA LYS A 565 -27.40 -40.56 -10.40
C LYS A 565 -28.40 -39.79 -11.27
N ASN A 566 -28.87 -38.64 -10.80
CA ASN A 566 -29.72 -37.74 -11.59
C ASN A 566 -28.98 -37.28 -12.85
N LEU A 567 -27.70 -36.90 -12.74
CA LEU A 567 -26.90 -36.47 -13.89
C LEU A 567 -26.78 -37.57 -14.96
N LEU A 568 -26.58 -38.83 -14.55
CA LEU A 568 -26.56 -39.98 -15.47
C LEU A 568 -27.87 -40.16 -16.22
N GLY A 569 -29.00 -39.81 -15.59
CA GLY A 569 -30.33 -39.87 -16.18
C GLY A 569 -30.73 -38.61 -16.96
N SER A 570 -29.83 -37.64 -17.16
CA SER A 570 -30.13 -36.31 -17.73
C SER A 570 -31.13 -35.48 -16.91
N GLN A 571 -31.14 -35.68 -15.60
CA GLN A 571 -32.07 -35.08 -14.63
C GLN A 571 -31.40 -34.03 -13.71
N GLY A 572 -30.21 -33.52 -14.05
CA GLY A 572 -29.63 -32.37 -13.33
C GLY A 572 -30.59 -31.17 -13.37
N LEU A 573 -30.75 -30.40 -12.29
CA LEU A 573 -31.72 -29.29 -12.32
C LEU A 573 -31.15 -28.07 -13.06
N LEU A 574 -29.91 -27.69 -12.77
CA LEU A 574 -29.24 -26.55 -13.40
C LEU A 574 -28.49 -26.99 -14.66
N HIS A 575 -28.25 -26.07 -15.58
CA HIS A 575 -27.43 -26.33 -16.76
C HIS A 575 -25.99 -26.67 -16.36
N SER A 576 -25.41 -25.87 -15.46
CA SER A 576 -24.09 -26.10 -14.88
C SER A 576 -23.92 -27.49 -14.24
N ASP A 577 -25.00 -28.05 -13.69
CA ASP A 577 -24.96 -29.38 -13.07
C ASP A 577 -24.87 -30.47 -14.15
N GLN A 578 -25.72 -30.36 -15.18
CA GLN A 578 -25.74 -31.35 -16.26
C GLN A 578 -24.46 -31.31 -17.10
N GLU A 579 -23.78 -30.17 -17.19
CA GLU A 579 -22.48 -30.02 -17.86
C GLU A 579 -21.37 -30.91 -17.27
N LEU A 580 -21.52 -31.38 -16.02
CA LEU A 580 -20.58 -32.36 -15.43
C LEU A 580 -20.71 -33.77 -16.06
N PHE A 581 -21.84 -34.05 -16.71
CA PHE A 581 -22.12 -35.31 -17.40
C PHE A 581 -22.80 -35.03 -18.75
N ASN A 582 -21.99 -34.65 -19.73
CA ASN A 582 -22.44 -34.22 -21.05
C ASN A 582 -21.41 -34.56 -22.15
N ASN A 583 -20.87 -35.78 -22.14
CA ASN A 583 -19.78 -36.22 -23.01
C ASN A 583 -18.48 -35.42 -22.81
N GLY A 584 -18.21 -35.00 -21.57
CA GLY A 584 -17.09 -34.16 -21.20
C GLY A 584 -16.01 -34.89 -20.40
N THR A 585 -15.00 -34.13 -19.96
CA THR A 585 -13.86 -34.67 -19.20
C THR A 585 -14.24 -35.14 -17.78
N GLN A 586 -15.38 -34.70 -17.26
CA GLN A 586 -15.85 -35.06 -15.92
C GLN A 586 -16.76 -36.30 -15.88
N ASP A 587 -17.22 -36.80 -17.03
CA ASP A 587 -18.17 -37.90 -17.12
C ASP A 587 -17.72 -39.15 -16.35
N GLY A 588 -16.43 -39.49 -16.46
CA GLY A 588 -15.83 -40.63 -15.76
C GLY A 588 -15.91 -40.50 -14.24
N LEU A 589 -15.68 -39.30 -13.71
CA LEU A 589 -15.73 -39.03 -12.28
C LEU A 589 -17.18 -39.02 -11.76
N VAL A 590 -18.12 -38.47 -12.53
CA VAL A 590 -19.56 -38.51 -12.20
C VAL A 590 -20.06 -39.96 -12.10
N ARG A 591 -19.66 -40.84 -13.04
CA ARG A 591 -19.99 -42.28 -12.94
C ARG A 591 -19.43 -42.89 -11.67
N GLN A 592 -18.17 -42.60 -11.32
CA GLN A 592 -17.56 -43.11 -10.09
C GLN A 592 -18.32 -42.64 -8.85
N TYR A 593 -18.62 -41.35 -8.70
CA TYR A 593 -19.36 -40.81 -7.55
C TYR A 593 -20.79 -41.35 -7.46
N SER A 594 -21.45 -41.61 -8.60
CA SER A 594 -22.80 -42.19 -8.61
C SER A 594 -22.86 -43.62 -8.04
N GLN A 595 -21.76 -44.37 -8.16
CA GLN A 595 -21.64 -45.78 -7.75
C GLN A 595 -20.93 -45.94 -6.40
N ASN A 596 -20.02 -45.02 -6.08
CA ASN A 596 -19.18 -45.07 -4.89
C ASN A 596 -19.36 -43.80 -4.05
N ARG A 597 -20.32 -43.88 -3.12
CA ARG A 597 -20.63 -42.78 -2.19
C ARG A 597 -19.43 -42.42 -1.31
N ASP A 598 -18.66 -43.41 -0.89
CA ASP A 598 -17.55 -43.19 0.03
C ASP A 598 -16.40 -42.42 -0.65
N LEU A 599 -16.14 -42.70 -1.92
CA LEU A 599 -15.22 -41.92 -2.75
C LEU A 599 -15.68 -40.47 -2.91
N PHE A 600 -16.96 -40.26 -3.23
CA PHE A 600 -17.54 -38.91 -3.30
C PHE A 600 -17.39 -38.18 -1.96
N PHE A 601 -17.72 -38.83 -0.85
CA PHE A 601 -17.66 -38.24 0.49
C PHE A 601 -16.23 -37.86 0.89
N SER A 602 -15.25 -38.71 0.58
CA SER A 602 -13.84 -38.44 0.80
C SER A 602 -13.36 -37.23 0.01
N ASP A 603 -13.68 -37.18 -1.30
CA ASP A 603 -13.26 -36.07 -2.16
C ASP A 603 -13.99 -34.77 -1.80
N PHE A 604 -15.27 -34.83 -1.44
CA PHE A 604 -16.03 -33.68 -0.95
C PHE A 604 -15.42 -33.10 0.33
N ALA A 605 -15.07 -33.96 1.30
CA ALA A 605 -14.40 -33.54 2.53
C ALA A 605 -13.05 -32.87 2.24
N ALA A 606 -12.24 -33.45 1.35
CA ALA A 606 -10.96 -32.88 0.95
C ALA A 606 -11.12 -31.53 0.23
N ALA A 607 -12.11 -31.43 -0.66
CA ALA A 607 -12.39 -30.20 -1.39
C ALA A 607 -12.96 -29.10 -0.48
N MET A 608 -13.77 -29.44 0.53
CA MET A 608 -14.25 -28.49 1.54
C MET A 608 -13.11 -27.94 2.43
N ILE A 609 -12.10 -28.77 2.74
CA ILE A 609 -10.89 -28.32 3.45
C ILE A 609 -10.10 -27.32 2.60
N LYS A 610 -9.89 -27.64 1.31
CA LYS A 610 -9.21 -26.73 0.36
C LYS A 610 -9.98 -25.44 0.18
N MET A 611 -11.30 -25.53 -0.07
CA MET A 611 -12.17 -24.37 -0.25
C MET A 611 -12.16 -23.48 0.98
N GLY A 612 -12.27 -24.05 2.18
CA GLY A 612 -12.18 -23.29 3.44
C GLY A 612 -10.84 -22.61 3.69
N SER A 613 -9.82 -22.90 2.88
CA SER A 613 -8.49 -22.30 2.95
C SER A 613 -8.25 -21.25 1.85
N ILE A 614 -9.28 -20.87 1.08
CA ILE A 614 -9.19 -19.81 0.07
C ILE A 614 -9.08 -18.46 0.78
N SER A 615 -7.89 -17.86 0.67
CA SER A 615 -7.57 -16.50 1.13
C SER A 615 -8.16 -16.10 2.50
N PRO A 616 -8.04 -16.92 3.57
CA PRO A 616 -8.61 -16.58 4.86
C PRO A 616 -7.87 -15.39 5.47
N LEU A 617 -8.62 -14.44 6.01
CA LEU A 617 -8.03 -13.41 6.87
C LEU A 617 -7.62 -14.07 8.20
N THR A 618 -6.40 -13.82 8.67
CA THR A 618 -5.86 -14.38 9.92
C THR A 618 -5.05 -13.32 10.67
N GLY A 619 -4.73 -13.56 11.93
CA GLY A 619 -3.92 -12.63 12.73
C GLY A 619 -4.60 -11.27 12.89
N SER A 620 -3.93 -10.21 12.41
CA SER A 620 -4.42 -8.82 12.43
C SER A 620 -5.10 -8.38 11.12
N ASN A 621 -5.21 -9.25 10.11
CA ASN A 621 -5.72 -8.90 8.78
C ASN A 621 -7.26 -8.92 8.69
N GLY A 622 -7.96 -8.59 9.77
CA GLY A 622 -9.42 -8.58 9.88
C GLY A 622 -9.83 -8.37 11.33
N GLU A 623 -11.11 -8.58 11.66
CA GLU A 623 -11.64 -8.32 13.01
C GLU A 623 -12.39 -9.52 13.60
N ILE A 624 -12.88 -9.38 14.84
CA ILE A 624 -13.93 -10.24 15.38
C ILE A 624 -15.17 -9.37 15.51
N ARG A 625 -16.18 -9.63 14.67
CA ARG A 625 -17.43 -8.88 14.75
C ARG A 625 -18.28 -9.43 15.89
N LEU A 626 -18.87 -8.57 16.73
CA LEU A 626 -19.91 -8.99 17.68
C LEU A 626 -21.25 -9.24 16.99
N ASN A 627 -21.47 -8.57 15.85
CA ASN A 627 -22.63 -8.74 15.01
C ASN A 627 -22.18 -9.06 13.59
N CYS A 628 -22.51 -10.26 13.09
CA CYS A 628 -22.08 -10.73 11.78
C CYS A 628 -22.61 -9.89 10.60
N ARG A 629 -23.59 -9.01 10.85
CA ARG A 629 -24.20 -8.14 9.84
C ARG A 629 -23.45 -6.85 9.60
N LYS A 630 -22.59 -6.42 10.52
CA LYS A 630 -21.97 -5.09 10.47
C LYS A 630 -20.49 -5.21 10.76
N PRO A 631 -19.63 -4.41 10.10
CA PRO A 631 -18.27 -4.23 10.59
C PRO A 631 -18.34 -3.76 12.04
N ALA A 632 -17.35 -4.08 12.87
CA ALA A 632 -17.38 -3.59 14.24
C ALA A 632 -17.42 -2.07 14.20
N MET A 633 -18.50 -1.47 14.72
CA MET A 633 -18.54 -0.02 14.87
C MET A 633 -17.38 0.35 15.78
N ALA A 634 -16.54 1.28 15.34
CA ALA A 634 -15.51 1.90 16.15
C ALA A 634 -16.18 2.75 17.25
N PHE A 635 -16.85 2.09 18.19
CA PHE A 635 -17.22 2.68 19.46
C PHE A 635 -15.99 2.61 20.35
N ILE A 636 -15.43 3.79 20.60
CA ILE A 636 -14.63 4.07 21.77
C ILE A 636 -15.48 3.66 22.99
N SER A 637 -15.20 2.47 23.54
CA SER A 637 -15.78 1.99 24.80
C SER A 637 -14.64 1.50 25.68
N HIS A 638 -14.34 2.32 26.69
CA HIS A 638 -13.35 2.09 27.72
C HIS A 638 -13.83 1.00 28.70
N THR A 639 -13.45 -0.26 28.53
CA THR A 639 -13.33 -1.26 29.62
C THR A 639 -12.76 -2.57 29.08
N CYS A 640 -11.44 -2.78 29.16
CA CYS A 640 -10.73 -4.08 29.28
C CYS A 640 -9.25 -3.95 28.87
N SER A 641 -8.40 -3.28 29.66
CA SER A 641 -6.95 -3.21 29.35
C SER A 641 -6.04 -3.33 30.57
N PHE A 642 -6.39 -4.21 31.51
CA PHE A 642 -5.46 -4.60 32.58
C PHE A 642 -4.91 -6.03 32.46
N LEU A 643 -5.36 -6.85 31.49
CA LEU A 643 -4.81 -8.21 31.29
C LEU A 643 -4.03 -8.39 29.96
N ALA A 644 -4.25 -7.53 28.96
CA ALA A 644 -3.62 -7.64 27.65
C ALA A 644 -2.15 -7.14 27.60
N LEU A 645 -1.76 -6.28 28.55
CA LEU A 645 -0.43 -5.66 28.58
C LEU A 645 0.69 -6.64 29.01
N PHE A 646 0.35 -7.75 29.66
CA PHE A 646 1.32 -8.77 30.06
C PHE A 646 1.61 -9.80 28.96
N LEU A 647 0.71 -9.98 27.99
CA LEU A 647 0.90 -10.93 26.87
C LEU A 647 1.62 -10.30 25.65
N LEU A 648 1.57 -8.97 25.52
CA LEU A 648 2.15 -8.25 24.38
C LEU A 648 3.68 -8.07 24.47
N LEU A 649 4.28 -8.36 25.62
CA LEU A 649 5.74 -8.31 25.87
C LEU A 649 6.50 -9.57 25.37
N LEU A 650 5.80 -10.57 24.80
CA LEU A 650 6.40 -11.82 24.33
C LEU A 650 6.37 -12.02 22.80
N LEU A 651 5.90 -11.03 22.01
CA LEU A 651 5.67 -11.19 20.55
C LEU A 651 6.20 -10.00 19.73
N VAL A 652 7.51 -9.77 19.71
CA VAL A 652 8.20 -9.01 18.64
C VAL A 652 9.55 -9.72 18.43
N CYS A 653 9.73 -10.58 17.42
CA CYS A 653 10.20 -10.13 16.11
C CYS A 653 9.94 -11.20 15.03
N SER A 654 9.20 -10.83 14.00
CA SER A 654 9.31 -11.37 12.63
C SER A 654 8.78 -10.28 11.71
N ALA A 655 9.63 -9.31 11.40
CA ALA A 655 9.34 -8.32 10.36
C ALA A 655 9.62 -8.98 9.01
N ASP A 656 8.59 -9.38 8.29
CA ASP A 656 8.71 -9.61 6.85
C ASP A 656 8.95 -8.24 6.20
N ALA A 657 10.12 -8.10 5.56
CA ALA A 657 10.58 -6.82 5.00
C ALA A 657 9.70 -6.40 3.80
N GLN A 658 8.99 -5.28 3.95
CA GLN A 658 8.16 -4.70 2.88
C GLN A 658 9.03 -4.00 1.83
N LEU A 659 8.67 -4.11 0.54
CA LEU A 659 9.36 -3.42 -0.55
C LEU A 659 9.35 -1.89 -0.34
N SER A 660 10.47 -1.23 -0.60
CA SER A 660 10.63 0.21 -0.45
C SER A 660 11.55 0.79 -1.53
N PRO A 661 11.26 1.98 -2.11
CA PRO A 661 12.19 2.63 -3.04
C PRO A 661 13.56 2.94 -2.44
N ASN A 662 13.63 3.01 -1.10
CA ASN A 662 14.83 3.30 -0.34
C ASN A 662 15.43 2.05 0.32
N PHE A 663 14.99 0.84 -0.04
CA PHE A 663 15.39 -0.42 0.61
C PHE A 663 16.92 -0.60 0.70
N TYR A 664 17.66 -0.19 -0.33
CA TYR A 664 19.13 -0.27 -0.35
C TYR A 664 19.84 1.05 -0.02
N ALA A 665 19.13 2.09 0.45
CA ALA A 665 19.72 3.41 0.65
C ALA A 665 20.89 3.40 1.64
N ALA A 666 20.77 2.61 2.72
CA ALA A 666 21.84 2.46 3.71
C ALA A 666 22.87 1.37 3.33
N THR A 667 22.41 0.27 2.70
CA THR A 667 23.23 -0.94 2.48
C THR A 667 23.95 -0.94 1.13
N CYS A 668 23.44 -0.22 0.13
CA CYS A 668 24.08 -0.01 -1.16
C CYS A 668 23.75 1.38 -1.74
N PRO A 669 24.28 2.47 -1.15
CA PRO A 669 23.92 3.85 -1.51
C PRO A 669 24.22 4.21 -2.98
N ASN A 670 25.19 3.54 -3.61
CA ASN A 670 25.57 3.77 -5.01
C ASN A 670 24.76 2.93 -6.01
N LEU A 671 23.82 2.08 -5.58
CA LEU A 671 23.10 1.16 -6.47
C LEU A 671 22.50 1.88 -7.68
N GLN A 672 21.70 2.93 -7.46
CA GLN A 672 21.01 3.61 -8.55
C GLN A 672 21.97 4.33 -9.52
N SER A 673 23.14 4.82 -9.05
CA SER A 673 24.11 5.46 -9.94
C SER A 673 24.87 4.42 -10.78
N ILE A 674 25.18 3.26 -10.21
CA ILE A 674 25.81 2.13 -10.91
C ILE A 674 24.89 1.63 -12.03
N VAL A 675 23.63 1.31 -11.71
CA VAL A 675 22.66 0.81 -12.71
C VAL A 675 22.47 1.84 -13.83
N ARG A 676 22.24 3.12 -13.49
CA ARG A 676 22.05 4.20 -14.45
C ARG A 676 23.25 4.38 -15.39
N SER A 677 24.47 4.35 -14.85
CA SER A 677 25.70 4.50 -15.62
C SER A 677 25.91 3.34 -16.59
N ALA A 678 25.71 2.11 -16.13
CA ALA A 678 25.83 0.91 -16.94
C ALA A 678 24.76 0.87 -18.05
N MET A 679 23.50 1.19 -17.73
CA MET A 679 22.44 1.29 -18.74
C MET A 679 22.71 2.40 -19.76
N ALA A 680 23.23 3.56 -19.34
CA ALA A 680 23.61 4.61 -20.27
C ALA A 680 24.69 4.14 -21.26
N LYS A 681 25.70 3.38 -20.81
CA LYS A 681 26.72 2.78 -21.68
C LYS A 681 26.12 1.75 -22.64
N ALA A 682 25.29 0.85 -22.13
CA ALA A 682 24.66 -0.20 -22.94
C ALA A 682 23.77 0.40 -24.04
N VAL A 683 22.94 1.39 -23.70
CA VAL A 683 22.03 2.07 -24.64
C VAL A 683 22.79 2.96 -25.63
N ASN A 684 23.87 3.63 -25.20
CA ASN A 684 24.71 4.41 -26.12
C ASN A 684 25.42 3.51 -27.15
N LYS A 685 25.80 2.28 -26.75
CA LYS A 685 26.40 1.29 -27.66
C LYS A 685 25.36 0.73 -28.63
N GLU A 686 24.16 0.42 -28.13
CA GLU A 686 23.06 -0.10 -28.93
C GLU A 686 21.71 0.35 -28.35
N PRO A 687 21.00 1.31 -28.98
CA PRO A 687 19.75 1.86 -28.45
C PRO A 687 18.68 0.80 -28.15
N ARG A 688 18.58 -0.23 -29.00
CA ARG A 688 17.65 -1.37 -28.83
C ARG A 688 17.82 -2.08 -27.49
N MET A 689 18.97 -1.98 -26.83
CA MET A 689 19.20 -2.62 -25.54
C MET A 689 18.21 -2.15 -24.46
N ALA A 690 17.75 -0.90 -24.49
CA ALA A 690 16.71 -0.43 -23.57
C ALA A 690 15.41 -1.25 -23.72
N ALA A 691 15.00 -1.55 -24.95
CA ALA A 691 13.82 -2.36 -25.23
C ALA A 691 14.03 -3.82 -24.80
N SER A 692 15.22 -4.37 -25.00
CA SER A 692 15.57 -5.73 -24.54
C SER A 692 15.45 -5.87 -23.02
N ILE A 693 16.00 -4.91 -22.26
CA ILE A 693 15.93 -4.92 -20.78
C ILE A 693 14.52 -4.64 -20.27
N LEU A 694 13.77 -3.74 -20.92
CA LEU A 694 12.36 -3.52 -20.59
C LEU A 694 11.53 -4.79 -20.79
N ARG A 695 11.76 -5.50 -21.90
CA ARG A 695 11.13 -6.79 -22.20
C ARG A 695 11.50 -7.85 -21.17
N LEU A 696 12.77 -7.96 -20.76
CA LEU A 696 13.17 -8.91 -19.71
C LEU A 696 12.38 -8.69 -18.42
N PHE A 697 12.20 -7.44 -17.98
CA PHE A 697 11.42 -7.15 -16.77
C PHE A 697 9.93 -7.44 -16.92
N PHE A 698 9.33 -7.14 -18.08
CA PHE A 698 7.95 -7.57 -18.35
C PHE A 698 7.82 -9.09 -18.27
N HIS A 699 8.73 -9.81 -18.92
CA HIS A 699 8.70 -11.27 -18.97
C HIS A 699 8.93 -11.91 -17.60
N ASP A 700 9.80 -11.34 -16.77
CA ASP A 700 9.99 -11.75 -15.37
C ASP A 700 8.66 -11.61 -14.58
N CYS A 701 8.10 -10.40 -14.57
CA CYS A 701 6.91 -10.09 -13.80
C CYS A 701 5.65 -10.85 -14.27
N PHE A 702 5.52 -11.18 -15.55
CA PHE A 702 4.32 -11.82 -16.10
C PHE A 702 4.25 -13.33 -15.90
N VAL A 703 5.33 -14.00 -15.50
CA VAL A 703 5.36 -15.46 -15.36
C VAL A 703 5.12 -15.84 -13.90
N ASN A 704 6.19 -15.90 -13.08
CA ASN A 704 6.11 -16.31 -11.67
C ASN A 704 6.10 -15.13 -10.68
N GLY A 705 6.31 -13.91 -11.18
CA GLY A 705 6.38 -12.69 -10.38
C GLY A 705 7.68 -11.95 -10.65
N CYS A 706 7.75 -10.69 -10.22
CA CYS A 706 8.97 -9.90 -10.39
C CYS A 706 10.05 -10.37 -9.41
N ASP A 707 10.72 -11.48 -9.72
CA ASP A 707 11.63 -12.21 -8.82
C ASP A 707 12.94 -12.63 -9.49
N GLY A 708 13.20 -12.18 -10.71
CA GLY A 708 14.44 -12.47 -11.45
C GLY A 708 14.54 -13.92 -11.94
N SER A 709 13.47 -14.71 -11.90
CA SER A 709 13.44 -16.09 -12.43
C SER A 709 13.77 -16.15 -13.92
N VAL A 710 13.44 -15.13 -14.71
CA VAL A 710 13.77 -15.06 -16.15
C VAL A 710 15.28 -15.08 -16.42
N LEU A 711 16.09 -14.72 -15.42
CA LEU A 711 17.54 -14.63 -15.52
C LEU A 711 18.25 -15.98 -15.31
N LEU A 712 17.57 -17.00 -14.76
CA LEU A 712 18.15 -18.32 -14.50
C LEU A 712 18.48 -19.09 -15.77
N ASP A 713 19.65 -19.73 -15.78
CA ASP A 713 20.00 -20.78 -16.75
C ASP A 713 19.37 -22.11 -16.30
N ASP A 714 19.25 -23.06 -17.23
CA ASP A 714 18.73 -24.40 -16.94
C ASP A 714 19.58 -25.13 -15.89
N THR A 715 18.92 -26.00 -15.14
CA THR A 715 19.57 -26.91 -14.21
C THR A 715 19.08 -28.34 -14.43
N ALA A 716 19.65 -29.30 -13.71
CA ALA A 716 19.17 -30.68 -13.74
C ALA A 716 17.73 -30.83 -13.18
N THR A 717 17.24 -29.85 -12.42
CA THR A 717 15.95 -29.92 -11.71
C THR A 717 14.86 -29.03 -12.29
N PHE A 718 15.19 -28.09 -13.18
CA PHE A 718 14.21 -27.28 -13.91
C PHE A 718 14.75 -26.77 -15.25
N THR A 719 13.82 -26.52 -16.19
CA THR A 719 14.09 -25.80 -17.44
C THR A 719 13.63 -24.35 -17.29
N GLY A 720 14.57 -23.42 -17.46
CA GLY A 720 14.37 -22.00 -17.26
C GLY A 720 13.54 -21.34 -18.36
N GLU A 721 13.08 -20.13 -18.08
CA GLU A 721 12.19 -19.36 -18.94
C GLU A 721 12.85 -18.94 -20.27
N LYS A 722 14.18 -18.94 -20.34
CA LYS A 722 14.94 -18.60 -21.56
C LYS A 722 14.63 -19.52 -22.72
N ASN A 723 14.23 -20.76 -22.43
CA ASN A 723 13.87 -21.76 -23.43
C ASN A 723 12.38 -21.77 -23.79
N ALA A 724 11.56 -20.92 -23.16
CA ALA A 724 10.15 -20.80 -23.54
C ALA A 724 10.04 -20.24 -24.96
N PHE A 725 9.04 -20.65 -25.73
CA PHE A 725 8.82 -20.21 -27.11
C PHE A 725 8.87 -18.68 -27.28
N PRO A 726 8.29 -17.86 -26.39
CA PRO A 726 8.41 -16.41 -26.49
C PRO A 726 9.86 -15.92 -26.32
N ASN A 727 10.73 -16.61 -25.58
CA ASN A 727 12.06 -16.15 -25.18
C ASN A 727 13.21 -16.78 -25.98
N GLN A 728 13.02 -18.00 -26.45
CA GLN A 728 14.05 -18.80 -27.09
C GLN A 728 14.61 -18.06 -28.31
N ASN A 729 15.92 -17.85 -28.34
CA ASN A 729 16.64 -17.14 -29.40
C ASN A 729 16.14 -15.69 -29.66
N SER A 730 15.44 -15.07 -28.70
CA SER A 730 14.89 -13.72 -28.82
C SER A 730 15.14 -12.82 -27.61
N ALA A 731 15.05 -13.36 -26.39
CA ALA A 731 15.38 -12.65 -25.15
C ALA A 731 16.90 -12.41 -25.08
N ARG A 732 17.28 -11.17 -24.72
CA ARG A 732 18.70 -10.74 -24.71
C ARG A 732 18.93 -9.60 -23.72
N GLY A 733 20.19 -9.27 -23.46
CA GLY A 733 20.59 -8.26 -22.48
C GLY A 733 20.93 -8.85 -21.11
N PHE A 734 20.96 -10.18 -20.99
CA PHE A 734 21.40 -10.87 -19.77
C PHE A 734 22.83 -10.46 -19.38
N GLU A 735 23.72 -10.31 -20.35
CA GLU A 735 25.10 -9.86 -20.17
C GLU A 735 25.20 -8.43 -19.60
N VAL A 736 24.21 -7.57 -19.89
CA VAL A 736 24.15 -6.22 -19.32
C VAL A 736 23.76 -6.30 -17.85
N ILE A 737 22.78 -7.14 -17.51
CA ILE A 737 22.39 -7.40 -16.11
C ILE A 737 23.55 -8.02 -15.32
N ASP A 738 24.28 -8.97 -15.92
CA ASP A 738 25.46 -9.58 -15.29
C ASP A 738 26.57 -8.54 -15.03
N ALA A 739 26.84 -7.65 -15.99
CA ALA A 739 27.84 -6.58 -15.82
C ALA A 739 27.42 -5.56 -14.75
N ILE A 740 26.13 -5.23 -14.68
CA ILE A 740 25.58 -4.39 -13.61
C ILE A 740 25.74 -5.11 -12.27
N LYS A 741 25.36 -6.39 -12.19
CA LYS A 741 25.49 -7.20 -10.98
C LYS A 741 26.94 -7.25 -10.50
N ALA A 742 27.90 -7.51 -11.38
CA ALA A 742 29.31 -7.50 -11.01
C ALA A 742 29.76 -6.14 -10.43
N SER A 743 29.30 -5.04 -11.02
CA SER A 743 29.59 -3.69 -10.52
C SER A 743 28.93 -3.39 -9.17
N VAL A 744 27.70 -3.88 -8.98
CA VAL A 744 26.96 -3.77 -7.71
C VAL A 744 27.63 -4.62 -6.63
N GLU A 745 28.01 -5.86 -6.93
CA GLU A 745 28.73 -6.75 -5.99
C GLU A 745 30.10 -6.18 -5.60
N ALA A 746 30.79 -5.50 -6.51
CA ALA A 746 32.03 -4.80 -6.19
C ALA A 746 31.82 -3.62 -5.22
N SER A 747 30.63 -3.00 -5.23
CA SER A 747 30.30 -1.87 -4.37
C SER A 747 29.61 -2.27 -3.05
N CYS A 748 28.79 -3.31 -3.06
CA CYS A 748 27.95 -3.75 -1.94
C CYS A 748 27.68 -5.26 -2.06
N LYS A 749 28.65 -6.06 -1.59
CA LYS A 749 28.64 -7.52 -1.70
C LYS A 749 27.38 -8.14 -1.11
N ALA A 750 26.83 -9.13 -1.82
CA ALA A 750 25.70 -9.98 -1.42
C ALA A 750 24.46 -9.19 -0.92
N THR A 751 24.30 -7.95 -1.39
CA THR A 751 23.30 -7.04 -0.83
C THR A 751 22.05 -6.92 -1.70
N VAL A 752 22.22 -6.76 -3.02
CA VAL A 752 21.15 -6.36 -3.94
C VAL A 752 20.75 -7.53 -4.85
N SER A 753 19.46 -7.83 -4.95
CA SER A 753 18.96 -8.90 -5.82
C SER A 753 19.09 -8.58 -7.31
N CYS A 754 19.17 -9.62 -8.13
CA CYS A 754 19.13 -9.48 -9.58
C CYS A 754 17.76 -8.99 -10.06
N ALA A 755 16.67 -9.38 -9.39
CA ALA A 755 15.33 -8.86 -9.63
C ALA A 755 15.26 -7.32 -9.50
N ASP A 756 15.87 -6.75 -8.46
CA ASP A 756 15.89 -5.29 -8.27
C ASP A 756 16.82 -4.57 -9.27
N ILE A 757 17.94 -5.21 -9.64
CA ILE A 757 18.82 -4.71 -10.70
C ILE A 757 18.05 -4.64 -12.03
N LEU A 758 17.31 -5.70 -12.38
CA LEU A 758 16.51 -5.76 -13.59
C LEU A 758 15.45 -4.65 -13.61
N ALA A 759 14.71 -4.47 -12.51
CA ALA A 759 13.69 -3.43 -12.39
C ALA A 759 14.26 -2.01 -12.55
N LEU A 760 15.40 -1.71 -11.92
CA LEU A 760 16.10 -0.43 -12.08
C LEU A 760 16.63 -0.23 -13.51
N ALA A 761 17.20 -1.28 -14.10
CA ALA A 761 17.78 -1.25 -15.42
C ALA A 761 16.71 -0.96 -16.50
N SER A 762 15.52 -1.55 -16.37
CA SER A 762 14.39 -1.27 -17.27
C SER A 762 13.94 0.17 -17.21
N ARG A 763 13.82 0.74 -16.00
CA ARG A 763 13.51 2.18 -15.82
C ARG A 763 14.56 3.06 -16.48
N ASP A 764 15.82 2.83 -16.17
CA ASP A 764 16.90 3.70 -16.63
C ASP A 764 17.11 3.58 -18.15
N GLY A 765 16.84 2.41 -18.74
CA GLY A 765 16.79 2.21 -20.19
C GLY A 765 15.70 3.04 -20.88
N VAL A 766 14.47 3.02 -20.36
CA VAL A 766 13.35 3.81 -20.90
C VAL A 766 13.62 5.31 -20.80
N VAL A 767 14.08 5.77 -19.63
CA VAL A 767 14.43 7.19 -19.41
C VAL A 767 15.52 7.64 -20.38
N LYS A 768 16.53 6.78 -20.63
CA LYS A 768 17.63 7.09 -21.54
C LYS A 768 17.18 7.30 -22.99
N LEU A 769 16.08 6.66 -23.42
CA LEU A 769 15.48 6.87 -24.74
C LEU A 769 14.36 7.94 -24.76
N GLY A 770 14.24 8.73 -23.69
CA GLY A 770 13.32 9.87 -23.62
C GLY A 770 11.92 9.55 -23.06
N GLY A 771 11.74 8.35 -22.49
CA GLY A 771 10.49 7.92 -21.86
C GLY A 771 10.30 8.46 -20.44
N PRO A 772 9.16 8.14 -19.80
CA PRO A 772 8.88 8.59 -18.44
C PRO A 772 9.79 7.92 -17.40
N LYS A 773 9.97 8.58 -16.27
CA LYS A 773 10.56 8.00 -15.06
C LYS A 773 9.45 7.55 -14.11
N TRP A 774 9.63 6.42 -13.44
CA TRP A 774 8.75 5.94 -12.36
C TRP A 774 9.56 5.50 -11.14
N THR A 775 8.89 5.38 -10.00
CA THR A 775 9.47 4.88 -8.76
C THR A 775 9.58 3.36 -8.84
N VAL A 776 10.75 2.80 -8.57
CA VAL A 776 10.95 1.35 -8.45
C VAL A 776 10.98 1.03 -6.97
N ALA A 777 9.99 0.27 -6.48
CA ALA A 777 10.04 -0.30 -5.13
C ALA A 777 11.09 -1.42 -5.12
N LEU A 778 12.03 -1.39 -4.18
CA LEU A 778 13.19 -2.30 -4.09
C LEU A 778 13.07 -3.20 -2.86
N GLY A 779 13.87 -4.24 -2.78
CA GLY A 779 13.87 -5.25 -1.71
C GLY A 779 13.36 -6.62 -2.14
N ARG A 780 13.30 -6.87 -3.45
CA ARG A 780 12.96 -8.18 -3.99
C ARG A 780 14.03 -9.20 -3.62
N ARG A 781 13.64 -10.44 -3.44
CA ARG A 781 14.52 -11.61 -3.45
C ARG A 781 14.50 -12.27 -4.82
N ASP A 782 15.60 -12.91 -5.13
CA ASP A 782 15.77 -13.69 -6.34
C ASP A 782 15.12 -15.07 -6.18
N ALA A 783 14.36 -15.50 -7.19
CA ALA A 783 13.82 -16.84 -7.25
C ALA A 783 14.92 -17.89 -7.39
N THR A 784 14.65 -19.07 -6.82
CA THR A 784 15.51 -20.26 -6.87
C THR A 784 15.06 -21.29 -7.91
N THR A 785 14.01 -20.97 -8.66
CA THR A 785 13.46 -21.81 -9.73
C THR A 785 12.87 -20.93 -10.83
N ALA A 786 12.63 -21.52 -11.99
CA ALA A 786 12.02 -20.88 -13.16
C ALA A 786 11.16 -21.91 -13.90
N SER A 787 10.20 -21.45 -14.71
CA SER A 787 9.24 -22.34 -15.38
C SER A 787 9.05 -22.02 -16.86
N GLN A 788 9.62 -22.85 -17.72
CA GLN A 788 9.39 -22.80 -19.17
C GLN A 788 7.91 -22.91 -19.54
N SER A 789 7.17 -23.82 -18.89
CA SER A 789 5.75 -24.06 -19.20
C SER A 789 4.87 -22.86 -18.82
N THR A 790 5.12 -22.25 -17.65
CA THR A 790 4.42 -21.03 -17.22
C THR A 790 4.72 -19.88 -18.17
N ALA A 791 5.98 -19.72 -18.62
CA ALA A 791 6.33 -18.69 -19.60
C ALA A 791 5.60 -18.90 -20.95
N ASN A 792 5.43 -20.15 -21.40
CA ASN A 792 4.66 -20.47 -22.59
C ASN A 792 3.16 -20.18 -22.43
N SER A 793 2.58 -20.39 -21.24
CA SER A 793 1.15 -20.19 -21.00
C SER A 793 0.79 -18.73 -20.74
N ASP A 794 1.61 -18.01 -19.98
CA ASP A 794 1.20 -16.75 -19.37
C ASP A 794 1.54 -15.54 -20.24
N LEU A 795 2.66 -15.57 -20.96
CA LEU A 795 3.07 -14.45 -21.81
C LEU A 795 2.07 -14.22 -22.96
N PRO A 796 1.66 -12.96 -23.21
CA PRO A 796 0.82 -12.64 -24.37
C PRO A 796 1.57 -12.92 -25.68
N GLY A 797 0.90 -13.59 -26.61
CA GLY A 797 1.46 -13.88 -27.94
C GLY A 797 1.22 -12.76 -28.96
N PRO A 798 2.03 -12.69 -30.04
CA PRO A 798 1.93 -11.64 -31.07
C PRO A 798 0.65 -11.69 -31.91
N SER A 799 -0.10 -12.80 -31.84
CA SER A 799 -1.39 -13.03 -32.49
C SER A 799 -2.58 -12.97 -31.52
N SER A 800 -2.39 -12.51 -30.29
CA SER A 800 -3.47 -12.43 -29.29
C SER A 800 -4.55 -11.44 -29.72
N THR A 801 -5.82 -11.81 -29.54
CA THR A 801 -6.95 -10.90 -29.71
C THR A 801 -7.01 -9.87 -28.58
N LEU A 802 -7.74 -8.76 -28.77
CA LEU A 802 -7.94 -7.77 -27.70
C LEU A 802 -8.52 -8.39 -26.41
N SER A 803 -9.48 -9.30 -26.54
CA SER A 803 -10.10 -9.99 -25.39
C SER A 803 -9.10 -10.86 -24.61
N THR A 804 -8.19 -11.52 -25.33
CA THR A 804 -7.11 -12.34 -24.75
C THR A 804 -6.11 -11.45 -24.03
N LEU A 805 -5.74 -10.29 -24.61
CA LEU A 805 -4.86 -9.32 -23.97
C LEU A 805 -5.46 -8.79 -22.66
N ILE A 806 -6.71 -8.33 -22.70
CA ILE A 806 -7.41 -7.85 -21.49
C ILE A 806 -7.44 -8.93 -20.41
N SER A 807 -7.77 -10.18 -20.78
CA SER A 807 -7.87 -11.29 -19.83
C SER A 807 -6.52 -11.65 -19.21
N LYS A 808 -5.44 -11.71 -20.00
CA LYS A 808 -4.09 -12.01 -19.51
C LYS A 808 -3.55 -10.94 -18.58
N PHE A 809 -3.79 -9.65 -18.88
CA PHE A 809 -3.38 -8.55 -18.00
C PHE A 809 -4.22 -8.50 -16.72
N ALA A 810 -5.54 -8.73 -16.82
CA ALA A 810 -6.42 -8.79 -15.66
C ALA A 810 -6.03 -9.92 -14.69
N ALA A 811 -5.60 -11.06 -15.21
CA ALA A 811 -5.07 -12.18 -14.41
C ALA A 811 -3.81 -11.80 -13.60
N LYS A 812 -3.11 -10.73 -13.97
CA LYS A 812 -1.95 -10.17 -13.26
C LYS A 812 -2.30 -8.88 -12.49
N GLY A 813 -3.59 -8.60 -12.27
CA GLY A 813 -4.07 -7.43 -11.53
C GLY A 813 -3.95 -6.10 -12.30
N LEU A 814 -3.71 -6.14 -13.60
CA LEU A 814 -3.58 -4.95 -14.46
C LEU A 814 -4.88 -4.75 -15.26
N ASN A 815 -5.43 -3.53 -15.22
CA ASN A 815 -6.66 -3.24 -15.95
C ASN A 815 -6.40 -2.96 -17.44
N ALA A 816 -7.46 -2.79 -18.24
CA ALA A 816 -7.32 -2.58 -19.68
C ALA A 816 -6.59 -1.28 -20.08
N ARG A 817 -6.63 -0.24 -19.22
CA ARG A 817 -5.83 0.99 -19.39
C ARG A 817 -4.35 0.72 -19.13
N ASP A 818 -4.03 -0.03 -18.06
CA ASP A 818 -2.66 -0.47 -17.75
C ASP A 818 -2.10 -1.33 -18.89
N MET A 819 -2.90 -2.25 -19.44
CA MET A 819 -2.55 -3.07 -20.61
C MET A 819 -2.23 -2.21 -21.83
N THR A 820 -3.12 -1.29 -22.17
CA THR A 820 -2.93 -0.41 -23.34
C THR A 820 -1.69 0.47 -23.16
N ALA A 821 -1.48 1.02 -21.96
CA ALA A 821 -0.29 1.80 -21.64
C ALA A 821 0.99 0.95 -21.78
N LEU A 822 1.05 -0.24 -21.16
CA LEU A 822 2.23 -1.12 -21.20
C LEU A 822 2.55 -1.62 -22.60
N SER A 823 1.55 -1.86 -23.47
CA SER A 823 1.77 -2.12 -24.89
C SER A 823 2.55 -1.00 -25.60
N GLY A 824 2.45 0.23 -25.09
CA GLY A 824 3.27 1.36 -25.52
C GLY A 824 4.77 1.17 -25.36
N ALA A 825 5.24 0.14 -24.63
CA ALA A 825 6.65 -0.27 -24.62
C ALA A 825 7.21 -0.57 -26.02
N HIS A 826 6.34 -0.97 -26.96
CA HIS A 826 6.65 -1.21 -28.37
C HIS A 826 7.03 0.05 -29.17
N THR A 827 6.99 1.25 -28.55
CA THR A 827 7.64 2.45 -29.10
C THR A 827 9.14 2.26 -29.30
N ILE A 828 9.77 1.34 -28.58
CA ILE A 828 11.19 1.00 -28.74
C ILE A 828 11.31 -0.50 -29.00
N GLY A 829 12.26 -0.86 -29.87
CA GLY A 829 12.59 -2.26 -30.12
C GLY A 829 12.12 -2.81 -31.46
N GLN A 830 12.43 -4.09 -31.66
CA GLN A 830 12.29 -4.79 -32.93
C GLN A 830 11.86 -6.22 -32.66
N THR A 831 11.09 -6.78 -33.58
CA THR A 831 10.65 -8.17 -33.56
C THR A 831 11.09 -8.90 -34.83
N GLN A 832 11.17 -10.22 -34.76
CA GLN A 832 11.57 -11.09 -35.86
C GLN A 832 10.39 -11.37 -36.80
N CYS A 833 10.67 -11.54 -38.10
CA CYS A 833 9.71 -11.81 -39.17
C CYS A 833 8.72 -12.93 -38.81
N GLN A 834 9.18 -14.01 -38.20
CA GLN A 834 8.31 -15.12 -37.80
C GLN A 834 7.10 -14.70 -36.93
N PHE A 835 7.21 -13.60 -36.16
CA PHE A 835 6.13 -13.13 -35.28
C PHE A 835 5.13 -12.19 -35.94
N PHE A 836 5.44 -11.62 -37.12
CA PHE A 836 4.52 -10.74 -37.86
C PHE A 836 4.20 -11.21 -39.27
N ARG A 837 4.83 -12.29 -39.76
CA ARG A 837 4.61 -12.84 -41.11
C ARG A 837 3.14 -13.07 -41.39
N SER A 838 2.45 -13.80 -40.52
CA SER A 838 1.01 -14.09 -40.73
C SER A 838 0.22 -12.81 -40.95
N ARG A 839 0.46 -11.78 -40.12
CA ARG A 839 -0.26 -10.52 -40.23
C ARG A 839 -0.03 -9.79 -41.55
N ILE A 840 1.21 -9.66 -42.00
CA ILE A 840 1.52 -8.89 -43.23
C ILE A 840 1.05 -9.56 -44.53
N TYR A 841 0.61 -10.82 -44.47
CA TYR A 841 0.06 -11.55 -45.62
C TYR A 841 -1.44 -11.88 -45.49
N ASN A 842 -1.98 -11.95 -44.27
CA ASN A 842 -3.34 -12.48 -44.02
C ASN A 842 -4.31 -11.49 -43.35
N ASP A 843 -3.84 -10.47 -42.64
CA ASP A 843 -4.74 -9.56 -41.93
C ASP A 843 -5.32 -8.50 -42.88
N ASN A 844 -6.62 -8.25 -42.76
CA ASN A 844 -7.32 -7.25 -43.58
C ASN A 844 -7.27 -5.82 -42.98
N ASN A 845 -6.75 -5.66 -41.77
CA ASN A 845 -6.65 -4.38 -41.05
C ASN A 845 -5.20 -3.83 -41.02
N ILE A 846 -4.49 -3.98 -42.14
CA ILE A 846 -3.13 -3.49 -42.32
C ILE A 846 -3.05 -2.49 -43.48
N ASN A 847 -2.28 -1.41 -43.29
CA ASN A 847 -2.00 -0.49 -44.37
C ASN A 847 -1.24 -1.20 -45.50
N PRO A 848 -1.73 -1.19 -46.77
CA PRO A 848 -1.11 -1.96 -47.86
C PRO A 848 0.35 -1.58 -48.13
N SER A 849 0.68 -0.29 -48.13
CA SER A 849 2.06 0.17 -48.34
C SER A 849 3.00 -0.26 -47.20
N PHE A 850 2.50 -0.25 -45.96
CA PHE A 850 3.24 -0.77 -44.81
C PHE A 850 3.43 -2.29 -44.90
N ALA A 851 2.42 -3.04 -45.33
CA ALA A 851 2.53 -4.46 -45.57
C ALA A 851 3.62 -4.75 -46.62
N THR A 852 3.56 -4.11 -47.79
CA THR A 852 4.57 -4.23 -48.85
C THR A 852 5.98 -3.89 -48.36
N LEU A 853 6.13 -2.81 -47.58
CA LEU A 853 7.41 -2.46 -46.95
C LEU A 853 7.96 -3.59 -46.07
N ARG A 854 7.11 -4.28 -45.31
CA ARG A 854 7.52 -5.37 -44.42
C ARG A 854 7.76 -6.67 -45.16
N GLN A 855 7.00 -6.95 -46.22
CA GLN A 855 7.16 -8.13 -47.07
C GLN A 855 8.53 -8.17 -47.75
N GLY A 856 9.10 -7.02 -48.12
CA GLY A 856 10.45 -6.93 -48.69
C GLY A 856 11.57 -7.50 -47.80
N ASN A 857 11.36 -7.58 -46.49
CA ASN A 857 12.31 -8.16 -45.52
C ASN A 857 11.76 -9.42 -44.83
N CYS A 858 10.59 -9.93 -45.26
CA CYS A 858 9.89 -11.05 -44.62
C CYS A 858 9.11 -11.86 -45.67
N PRO A 859 9.77 -12.82 -46.36
CA PRO A 859 9.16 -13.64 -47.41
C PRO A 859 7.95 -14.47 -46.91
N GLN A 860 7.00 -14.74 -47.82
CA GLN A 860 5.73 -15.39 -47.50
C GLN A 860 5.87 -16.86 -47.09
N THR A 861 6.65 -17.64 -47.83
CA THR A 861 6.64 -19.10 -47.74
C THR A 861 7.77 -19.65 -46.88
N SER A 862 8.99 -19.12 -47.00
CA SER A 862 10.14 -19.58 -46.22
C SER A 862 11.30 -18.57 -46.27
N GLY A 863 12.16 -18.63 -45.25
CA GLY A 863 13.35 -17.78 -45.14
C GLY A 863 13.09 -16.45 -44.44
N GLY A 864 14.18 -15.85 -43.96
CA GLY A 864 14.15 -14.54 -43.29
C GLY A 864 13.47 -14.51 -41.93
N ASP A 865 13.20 -15.66 -41.28
CA ASP A 865 12.48 -15.72 -39.99
C ASP A 865 13.07 -14.81 -38.92
N ILE A 866 14.40 -14.71 -38.87
CA ILE A 866 15.15 -13.90 -37.90
C ILE A 866 15.31 -12.44 -38.32
N ASN A 867 14.86 -12.06 -39.52
CA ASN A 867 14.95 -10.68 -39.99
C ASN A 867 14.15 -9.77 -39.07
N LEU A 868 14.77 -8.66 -38.69
CA LEU A 868 14.20 -7.74 -37.72
C LEU A 868 13.44 -6.62 -38.41
N ALA A 869 12.30 -6.25 -37.82
CA ALA A 869 11.58 -5.04 -38.16
C ALA A 869 11.23 -4.27 -36.87
N PRO A 870 11.29 -2.92 -36.91
CA PRO A 870 10.92 -2.11 -35.77
C PRO A 870 9.42 -2.15 -35.48
N LEU A 871 9.08 -2.21 -34.20
CA LEU A 871 7.70 -2.17 -33.72
C LEU A 871 7.09 -0.77 -33.88
N ASP A 872 7.92 0.28 -33.79
CA ASP A 872 7.61 1.64 -34.23
C ASP A 872 8.43 2.00 -35.47
N VAL A 873 7.75 2.15 -36.61
CA VAL A 873 8.40 2.51 -37.88
C VAL A 873 8.82 3.98 -37.96
N GLN A 874 8.23 4.86 -37.14
CA GLN A 874 8.51 6.30 -37.17
C GLN A 874 9.72 6.66 -36.32
N SER A 875 9.83 6.07 -35.12
CA SER A 875 10.89 6.42 -34.17
C SER A 875 11.46 5.21 -33.40
N PRO A 876 12.04 4.22 -34.08
CA PRO A 876 12.40 2.90 -33.49
C PRO A 876 13.36 2.91 -32.29
N ASN A 877 14.06 4.03 -32.07
CA ASN A 877 15.06 4.22 -31.02
C ASN A 877 14.69 5.36 -30.05
N LYS A 878 13.43 5.79 -30.01
CA LYS A 878 12.96 6.85 -29.12
C LYS A 878 11.64 6.44 -28.48
N PHE A 879 11.53 6.65 -27.17
CA PHE A 879 10.30 6.35 -26.45
C PHE A 879 9.30 7.51 -26.62
N GLY A 880 8.14 7.23 -27.22
CA GLY A 880 7.21 8.27 -27.64
C GLY A 880 5.79 7.76 -27.94
N ALA A 881 4.98 8.65 -28.51
CA ALA A 881 3.57 8.39 -28.83
C ALA A 881 3.35 7.86 -30.25
N GLU A 882 4.43 7.79 -31.03
CA GLU A 882 4.49 7.40 -32.43
C GLU A 882 4.00 5.96 -32.67
N TYR A 883 4.18 5.07 -31.69
CA TYR A 883 3.56 3.74 -31.66
C TYR A 883 2.04 3.82 -31.86
N TYR A 884 1.33 4.64 -31.07
CA TYR A 884 -0.12 4.79 -31.19
C TYR A 884 -0.53 5.48 -32.49
N GLN A 885 0.27 6.40 -33.00
CA GLN A 885 0.05 7.01 -34.32
C GLN A 885 0.19 5.99 -35.47
N ASN A 886 1.05 4.99 -35.32
CA ASN A 886 1.12 3.87 -36.26
C ASN A 886 -0.17 3.05 -36.22
N LEU A 887 -0.70 2.75 -35.03
CA LEU A 887 -1.95 1.98 -34.89
C LEU A 887 -3.12 2.68 -35.58
N LEU A 888 -3.24 4.01 -35.43
CA LEU A 888 -4.26 4.81 -36.14
C LEU A 888 -4.17 4.69 -37.66
N GLY A 889 -2.95 4.53 -38.18
CA GLY A 889 -2.69 4.35 -39.60
C GLY A 889 -2.75 2.90 -40.08
N SER A 890 -3.22 1.95 -39.25
CA SER A 890 -3.16 0.50 -39.53
C SER A 890 -1.73 -0.03 -39.76
N ARG A 891 -0.75 0.60 -39.09
CA ARG A 891 0.70 0.31 -39.19
C ARG A 891 1.27 -0.34 -37.92
N GLY A 892 0.44 -0.89 -37.02
CA GLY A 892 0.96 -1.78 -35.97
C GLY A 892 1.70 -2.95 -36.61
N LEU A 893 2.81 -3.44 -36.04
CA LEU A 893 3.57 -4.53 -36.68
C LEU A 893 3.00 -5.91 -36.32
N LEU A 894 2.72 -6.14 -35.03
CA LEU A 894 2.10 -7.36 -34.53
C LEU A 894 0.57 -7.29 -34.64
N HIS A 895 -0.09 -8.43 -34.75
CA HIS A 895 -1.55 -8.50 -34.72
C HIS A 895 -2.08 -8.00 -33.38
N SER A 896 -1.49 -8.46 -32.28
CA SER A 896 -1.82 -8.01 -30.92
C SER A 896 -1.69 -6.50 -30.72
N ASP A 897 -0.79 -5.83 -31.45
CA ASP A 897 -0.67 -4.37 -31.40
C ASP A 897 -1.84 -3.69 -32.10
N GLN A 898 -2.17 -4.16 -33.31
CA GLN A 898 -3.24 -3.56 -34.10
C GLN A 898 -4.61 -3.79 -33.45
N GLU A 899 -4.79 -4.87 -32.69
CA GLU A 899 -6.01 -5.15 -31.92
C GLU A 899 -6.36 -4.07 -30.88
N LEU A 900 -5.40 -3.24 -30.46
CA LEU A 900 -5.68 -2.08 -29.59
C LEU A 900 -6.46 -0.97 -30.32
N PHE A 901 -6.44 -0.98 -31.66
CA PHE A 901 -7.15 -0.02 -32.51
C PHE A 901 -7.78 -0.73 -33.71
N ASN A 902 -8.92 -1.38 -33.45
CA ASN A 902 -9.63 -2.22 -34.42
C ASN A 902 -11.14 -2.20 -34.20
N ASN A 903 -11.73 -1.00 -33.99
CA ASN A 903 -13.14 -0.81 -33.63
C ASN A 903 -13.50 -1.45 -32.27
N GLY A 904 -12.56 -1.48 -31.34
CA GLY A 904 -12.69 -2.11 -30.03
C GLY A 904 -12.80 -1.09 -28.89
N THR A 905 -12.85 -1.61 -27.65
CA THR A 905 -13.01 -0.78 -26.45
C THR A 905 -11.80 0.11 -26.16
N GLN A 906 -10.63 -0.17 -26.74
CA GLN A 906 -9.40 0.60 -26.51
C GLN A 906 -9.20 1.73 -27.53
N ASP A 907 -10.00 1.81 -28.59
CA ASP A 907 -9.83 2.77 -29.67
C ASP A 907 -9.79 4.23 -29.18
N ALA A 908 -10.66 4.57 -28.22
CA ALA A 908 -10.72 5.90 -27.65
C ALA A 908 -9.43 6.27 -26.90
N LEU A 909 -8.84 5.32 -26.17
CA LEU A 909 -7.61 5.52 -25.42
C LEU A 909 -6.40 5.62 -26.36
N VAL A 910 -6.32 4.79 -27.39
CA VAL A 910 -5.27 4.87 -28.41
C VAL A 910 -5.29 6.25 -29.11
N ARG A 911 -6.47 6.78 -29.45
CA ARG A 911 -6.61 8.15 -30.01
C ARG A 911 -6.15 9.25 -29.05
N GLN A 912 -6.31 9.04 -27.74
CA GLN A 912 -5.81 9.98 -26.73
C GLN A 912 -4.29 9.92 -26.66
N TYR A 913 -3.70 8.73 -26.53
CA TYR A 913 -2.26 8.55 -26.44
C TYR A 913 -1.53 9.03 -27.70
N SER A 914 -2.10 8.83 -28.89
CA SER A 914 -1.50 9.32 -30.15
C SER A 914 -1.36 10.84 -30.22
N LYS A 915 -2.16 11.59 -29.45
CA LYS A 915 -2.19 13.07 -29.41
C LYS A 915 -1.58 13.65 -28.14
N ASN A 916 -1.57 12.90 -27.04
CA ASN A 916 -1.16 13.37 -25.73
C ASN A 916 -0.08 12.45 -25.13
N LYS A 917 1.17 12.75 -25.46
CA LYS A 917 2.35 12.04 -24.94
C LYS A 917 2.43 12.07 -23.40
N ASN A 918 2.03 13.17 -22.76
CA ASN A 918 2.11 13.30 -21.31
C ASN A 918 1.13 12.36 -20.60
N LEU A 919 -0.07 12.20 -21.15
CA LEU A 919 -1.07 11.24 -20.64
C LEU A 919 -0.54 9.80 -20.77
N PHE A 920 -0.04 9.43 -21.95
CA PHE A 920 0.60 8.13 -22.15
C PHE A 920 1.74 7.90 -21.15
N PHE A 921 2.63 8.87 -20.96
CA PHE A 921 3.78 8.77 -20.07
C PHE A 921 3.36 8.60 -18.60
N SER A 922 2.33 9.31 -18.17
CA SER A 922 1.80 9.19 -16.81
C SER A 922 1.16 7.83 -16.55
N ASP A 923 0.37 7.31 -17.50
CA ASP A 923 -0.24 5.99 -17.38
C ASP A 923 0.80 4.87 -17.49
N PHE A 924 1.79 5.01 -18.38
CA PHE A 924 2.90 4.05 -18.52
C PHE A 924 3.69 3.95 -17.21
N ALA A 925 4.06 5.09 -16.60
CA ALA A 925 4.76 5.11 -15.32
C ALA A 925 3.93 4.44 -14.21
N THR A 926 2.63 4.71 -14.15
CA THR A 926 1.70 4.10 -13.19
C THR A 926 1.59 2.58 -13.39
N ALA A 927 1.46 2.14 -14.64
CA ALA A 927 1.34 0.73 -14.98
C ALA A 927 2.67 -0.02 -14.72
N MET A 928 3.83 0.59 -14.95
CA MET A 928 5.14 0.02 -14.60
C MET A 928 5.32 -0.17 -13.08
N VAL A 929 4.79 0.74 -12.26
CA VAL A 929 4.79 0.58 -10.79
C VAL A 929 3.93 -0.63 -10.39
N LYS A 930 2.72 -0.73 -10.94
CA LYS A 930 1.83 -1.87 -10.68
C LYS A 930 2.43 -3.19 -11.15
N MET A 931 2.98 -3.21 -12.37
CA MET A 931 3.63 -4.40 -12.93
C MET A 931 4.80 -4.84 -12.05
N GLY A 932 5.63 -3.91 -11.57
CA GLY A 932 6.72 -4.22 -10.65
C GLY A 932 6.29 -4.77 -9.29
N ALA A 933 5.00 -4.70 -8.95
CA ALA A 933 4.42 -5.23 -7.71
C ALA A 933 3.73 -6.60 -7.90
N ILE A 934 3.82 -7.20 -9.10
CA ILE A 934 3.26 -8.53 -9.35
C ILE A 934 4.09 -9.58 -8.60
N THR A 935 3.48 -10.10 -7.53
CA THR A 935 3.97 -11.24 -6.72
C THR A 935 5.48 -11.28 -6.47
N PRO A 936 6.12 -10.18 -6.02
CA PRO A 936 7.55 -10.18 -5.76
C PRO A 936 7.87 -11.07 -4.56
N LEU A 937 8.99 -11.79 -4.68
CA LEU A 937 9.61 -12.49 -3.57
C LEU A 937 10.24 -11.50 -2.59
N THR A 938 10.01 -11.64 -1.28
CA THR A 938 10.54 -10.74 -0.23
C THR A 938 10.94 -11.51 1.02
N GLY A 939 11.61 -10.84 1.96
CA GLY A 939 12.00 -11.44 3.25
C GLY A 939 12.93 -12.64 3.05
N ASN A 940 12.50 -13.83 3.49
CA ASN A 940 13.23 -15.09 3.34
C ASN A 940 12.71 -15.97 2.17
N ASN A 941 11.75 -15.49 1.39
CA ASN A 941 11.16 -16.24 0.28
C ASN A 941 12.02 -16.05 -0.98
N GLY A 942 13.20 -16.68 -1.05
CA GLY A 942 14.18 -16.52 -2.13
C GLY A 942 15.55 -16.14 -1.59
N GLU A 943 16.46 -15.68 -2.46
CA GLU A 943 17.84 -15.37 -2.06
C GLU A 943 18.37 -14.07 -2.66
N ILE A 944 19.62 -13.71 -2.32
CA ILE A 944 20.39 -12.72 -3.10
C ILE A 944 21.43 -13.51 -3.89
N ARG A 945 21.18 -13.71 -5.18
CA ARG A 945 22.13 -14.44 -6.03
C ARG A 945 23.39 -13.62 -6.21
N LEU A 946 24.57 -14.23 -6.09
CA LEU A 946 25.84 -13.58 -6.44
C LEU A 946 26.06 -13.53 -7.96
N ASN A 947 25.41 -14.44 -8.68
CA ASN A 947 25.40 -14.50 -10.13
C ASN A 947 23.95 -14.66 -10.59
N CYS A 948 23.46 -13.72 -11.39
CA CYS A 948 22.05 -13.68 -11.80
C CYS A 948 21.59 -14.89 -12.63
N ARG A 949 22.51 -15.73 -13.09
CA ARG A 949 22.19 -16.91 -13.90
C ARG A 949 22.00 -18.19 -13.11
N LYS A 950 22.40 -18.23 -11.84
CA LYS A 950 22.39 -19.46 -11.06
C LYS A 950 22.03 -19.21 -9.61
N VAL A 951 21.39 -20.21 -9.02
CA VAL A 951 21.13 -20.27 -7.58
C VAL A 951 22.47 -20.35 -6.84
N ASN A 952 22.58 -19.75 -5.65
CA ASN A 952 23.80 -19.91 -4.85
C ASN A 952 23.95 -21.37 -4.38
N SER A 953 25.20 -21.80 -4.20
CA SER A 953 25.59 -23.18 -3.87
C SER A 953 26.26 -23.28 -2.53
#